data_AF-A0A971EG76-F1
#
_entry.id   AF-A0A971EG76-F1
#
_cell.length_a   1.000
_cell.length_b   1.000
_cell.length_c   1.000
_cell.angle_alpha   90.00
_cell.angle_beta   90.00
_cell.angle_gamma   90.00
#
_symmetry.space_group_name_H-M   'P 1'
#
loop_
_entity.id
_entity.type
_entity.pdbx_description
1 polymer ?
#
loop_
_entity_poly.entity_id
_entity_poly.type
_entity_poly.pdbx_seq_one_letter_code
_entity_poly.pdbx_strand_id
1 'polypeptide(L)'
;MDLDSLRRLEFDKVQGMLKEMAQFYGGEEKAFALCPSQDLEFINQRLAQTEEGIALLRFRDTGFLAGLKDIGSHLRKLRAAAVLSPGELLEVLLILRATRLAREITGDHRFPHLRDLLGTLYPYPELEAAIKGAIDEAGEVRDDASPQLKTIRGRINTSRARLKEYLREFVRSPQNQKYLQETIITERGGRYVVPVKQEYRSEVRGIVHDESASGATVFIEPAAVVEANNEIRRLEIEERREIDRILRQLAASLAPYTTELEHNLDLLKELDFILARARLALKMDAVRPCFNDRGVVRLEKARHPLLGNEAVPIDIELGRKFDILVITGPNTGGKTVALKTCGLLVLMGMSGLFIPAAEGSELSLYDAVYADIGDEQSIEQSLSTFSSHMGNIIRILGRAGARSLVLLDELGAGTDPLEGASLARAILEELLARKVKAVVTTHQSELKAFAYQNERVENASVEFDPVTLRPTYKLSIGIPGQSNAFEIALRLGLDPAIVDRARRFVPRQEQELGRMIAELKESRYRVEVERRELSEARRQLEEQQRQLSQERELFLEEKRNIIEETRRKADSYLVRVRREADDALEEIKAKLKEKTPPKWHELERSRRKLRSSEVPVPYDEQPAPPGTEDMGPGTYVEIRTIGQKGYILERPNAQGEVLVQVGILKLAVKQEDLVAMQSPEQEISRKKNNTFLEKARYISSEIDLRGLTADDAVLQVERYLEDAYLAGLEKVRIIHGKGTGALRKAIRDWLADYPRVKRFQDGDRQEGGAGVTVEYLQFGCRSD
;
A
#
# COMPACT_ATOMS: atom_id res chain seq x y z
N MET A 1 -10.01 -0.42 33.19
CA MET A 1 -8.60 -0.73 32.85
C MET A 1 -7.67 -0.17 33.92
N ASP A 2 -6.55 -0.84 34.15
CA ASP A 2 -5.51 -0.39 35.10
C ASP A 2 -4.63 0.71 34.46
N LEU A 3 -4.50 1.86 35.13
CA LEU A 3 -3.76 3.02 34.59
C LEU A 3 -2.26 2.74 34.42
N ASP A 4 -1.68 1.92 35.30
CA ASP A 4 -0.28 1.50 35.22
C ASP A 4 -0.04 0.68 33.94
N SER A 5 -0.92 -0.28 33.66
CA SER A 5 -0.88 -1.08 32.43
C SER A 5 -1.02 -0.23 31.15
N LEU A 6 -1.88 0.79 31.14
CA LEU A 6 -2.00 1.72 29.99
C LEU A 6 -0.70 2.50 29.72
N ARG A 7 -0.03 2.96 30.78
CA ARG A 7 1.25 3.69 30.67
C ARG A 7 2.38 2.78 30.23
N ARG A 8 2.48 1.55 30.77
CA ARG A 8 3.50 0.56 30.38
C ARG A 8 3.39 0.14 28.92
N LEU A 9 2.17 0.14 28.37
CA LEU A 9 1.89 -0.11 26.97
C LEU A 9 1.93 1.15 26.09
N GLU A 10 2.30 2.30 26.66
CA GLU A 10 2.48 3.56 25.94
C GLU A 10 1.21 4.06 25.23
N PHE A 11 0.04 3.75 25.78
CA PHE A 11 -1.25 4.16 25.22
C PHE A 11 -1.43 5.69 25.24
N ASP A 12 -0.82 6.38 26.20
CA ASP A 12 -0.76 7.83 26.29
C ASP A 12 -0.08 8.47 25.06
N LYS A 13 0.92 7.78 24.48
CA LYS A 13 1.55 8.25 23.24
C LYS A 13 0.59 8.17 22.05
N VAL A 14 -0.27 7.14 22.00
CA VAL A 14 -1.33 7.05 20.98
C VAL A 14 -2.38 8.15 21.16
N GLN A 15 -2.76 8.47 22.41
CA GLN A 15 -3.63 9.62 22.69
C GLN A 15 -2.99 10.93 22.20
N GLY A 16 -1.68 11.09 22.40
CA GLY A 16 -0.90 12.22 21.85
C GLY A 16 -0.94 12.29 20.32
N MET A 17 -0.69 11.16 19.64
CA MET A 17 -0.79 11.08 18.18
C MET A 17 -2.20 11.43 17.69
N LEU A 18 -3.25 11.01 18.40
CA LEU A 18 -4.63 11.32 18.04
C LEU A 18 -4.97 12.80 18.26
N LYS A 19 -4.44 13.39 19.33
CA LYS A 19 -4.56 14.83 19.62
C LYS A 19 -3.99 15.67 18.47
N GLU A 20 -2.82 15.30 17.94
CA GLU A 20 -2.21 15.99 16.80
C GLU A 20 -3.06 15.93 15.52
N MET A 21 -3.99 14.97 15.41
CA MET A 21 -4.87 14.83 14.25
C MET A 21 -6.16 15.64 14.36
N ALA A 22 -6.49 16.18 15.54
CA ALA A 22 -7.66 17.04 15.73
C ALA A 22 -7.45 18.42 15.09
N GLN A 23 -8.53 19.03 14.58
CA GLN A 23 -8.48 20.35 13.96
C GLN A 23 -8.74 21.49 14.95
N PHE A 24 -9.33 21.18 16.11
CA PHE A 24 -9.54 22.14 17.18
C PHE A 24 -9.60 21.48 18.56
N TYR A 25 -9.65 22.31 19.61
CA TYR A 25 -9.56 21.87 21.01
C TYR A 25 -10.59 20.79 21.40
N GLY A 26 -11.74 20.75 20.72
CA GLY A 26 -12.81 19.79 20.96
C GLY A 26 -12.42 18.35 20.69
N GLY A 27 -11.80 18.09 19.54
CA GLY A 27 -11.26 16.76 19.22
C GLY A 27 -10.07 16.41 20.11
N GLU A 28 -9.24 17.39 20.46
CA GLU A 28 -8.09 17.21 21.36
C GLU A 28 -8.51 16.73 22.75
N GLU A 29 -9.55 17.33 23.34
CA GLU A 29 -10.09 16.96 24.65
C GLU A 29 -10.59 15.51 24.63
N LYS A 30 -11.34 15.13 23.59
CA LYS A 30 -11.85 13.76 23.43
C LYS A 30 -10.74 12.75 23.16
N ALA A 31 -9.70 13.13 22.44
CA ALA A 31 -8.51 12.31 22.23
C ALA A 31 -7.75 12.03 23.53
N PHE A 32 -7.59 13.05 24.38
CA PHE A 32 -6.95 12.91 25.68
C PHE A 32 -7.78 12.08 26.67
N ALA A 33 -9.11 12.20 26.62
CA ALA A 33 -10.02 11.42 27.46
C ALA A 33 -10.26 9.98 26.94
N LEU A 34 -9.67 9.61 25.80
CA LEU A 34 -9.89 8.31 25.17
C LEU A 34 -9.48 7.17 26.10
N CYS A 35 -10.38 6.24 26.36
CA CYS A 35 -10.11 5.04 27.15
C CYS A 35 -10.68 3.80 26.46
N PRO A 36 -10.09 2.61 26.69
CA PRO A 36 -10.67 1.34 26.25
C PRO A 36 -12.04 1.09 26.88
N SER A 37 -12.99 0.65 26.07
CA SER A 37 -14.33 0.24 26.50
C SER A 37 -14.43 -1.29 26.57
N GLN A 38 -15.37 -1.79 27.37
CA GLN A 38 -15.76 -3.20 27.40
C GLN A 38 -17.07 -3.45 26.63
N ASP A 39 -17.68 -2.38 26.10
CA ASP A 39 -18.94 -2.43 25.36
C ASP A 39 -18.67 -2.62 23.86
N LEU A 40 -19.07 -3.79 23.34
CA LEU A 40 -18.90 -4.17 21.94
C LEU A 40 -19.67 -3.25 20.99
N GLU A 41 -20.87 -2.84 21.37
CA GLU A 41 -21.74 -2.01 20.53
C GLU A 41 -21.12 -0.63 20.38
N PHE A 42 -20.67 -0.04 21.49
CA PHE A 42 -19.96 1.22 21.50
C PHE A 42 -18.66 1.20 20.65
N ILE A 43 -17.86 0.13 20.76
CA ILE A 43 -16.64 -0.03 19.96
C ILE A 43 -16.99 -0.13 18.48
N ASN A 44 -17.96 -0.96 18.11
CA ASN A 44 -18.38 -1.11 16.72
C ASN A 44 -18.96 0.18 16.13
N GLN A 45 -19.72 0.93 16.92
CA GLN A 45 -20.22 2.25 16.53
C GLN A 45 -19.06 3.21 16.24
N ARG A 46 -18.05 3.28 17.10
CA ARG A 46 -16.86 4.11 16.89
C ARG A 46 -16.05 3.69 15.66
N LEU A 47 -15.88 2.39 15.44
CA LEU A 47 -15.21 1.86 14.26
C LEU A 47 -15.98 2.23 12.97
N ALA A 48 -17.30 2.08 12.97
CA ALA A 48 -18.13 2.44 11.82
C ALA A 48 -18.12 3.95 11.54
N GLN A 49 -18.20 4.79 12.58
CA GLN A 49 -18.01 6.24 12.44
C GLN A 49 -16.64 6.60 11.86
N THR A 50 -15.58 5.89 12.27
CA THR A 50 -14.22 6.13 11.76
C THR A 50 -14.12 5.76 10.28
N GLU A 51 -14.75 4.67 9.88
CA GLU A 51 -14.86 4.25 8.47
C GLU A 51 -15.57 5.31 7.62
N GLU A 52 -16.71 5.82 8.09
CA GLU A 52 -17.41 6.94 7.45
C GLU A 52 -16.56 8.21 7.43
N GLY A 53 -15.80 8.49 8.50
CA GLY A 53 -14.86 9.61 8.57
C GLY A 53 -13.75 9.51 7.52
N ILE A 54 -13.19 8.31 7.30
CA ILE A 54 -12.19 8.07 6.25
C ILE A 54 -12.79 8.33 4.87
N ALA A 55 -14.00 7.84 4.62
CA ALA A 55 -14.71 8.11 3.37
C ALA A 55 -15.00 9.62 3.20
N LEU A 56 -15.44 10.30 4.26
CA LEU A 56 -15.72 11.74 4.23
C LEU A 56 -14.47 12.55 3.86
N LEU A 57 -13.31 12.25 4.44
CA LEU A 57 -12.02 12.89 4.11
C LEU A 57 -11.62 12.73 2.64
N ARG A 58 -12.08 11.68 1.95
CA ARG A 58 -11.79 11.45 0.52
C ARG A 58 -12.69 12.28 -0.40
N PHE A 59 -13.91 12.59 0.02
CA PHE A 59 -14.94 13.18 -0.84
C PHE A 59 -15.26 14.64 -0.53
N ARG A 60 -14.91 15.15 0.66
CA ARG A 60 -15.25 16.51 1.08
C ARG A 60 -14.10 17.19 1.82
N ASP A 61 -14.09 18.52 1.75
CA ASP A 61 -13.25 19.36 2.58
C ASP A 61 -13.86 19.48 4.00
N THR A 62 -13.05 19.17 5.01
CA THR A 62 -13.42 19.28 6.43
C THR A 62 -12.74 20.48 7.11
N GLY A 63 -12.15 21.41 6.35
CA GLY A 63 -11.46 22.59 6.88
C GLY A 63 -12.34 23.53 7.71
N PHE A 64 -13.67 23.39 7.64
CA PHE A 64 -14.61 24.21 8.41
C PHE A 64 -14.56 23.99 9.93
N LEU A 65 -13.91 22.93 10.42
CA LEU A 65 -13.68 22.68 11.84
C LEU A 65 -12.38 23.34 12.35
N ALA A 66 -11.50 23.77 11.45
CA ALA A 66 -10.20 24.29 11.83
C ALA A 66 -10.33 25.61 12.60
N GLY A 67 -9.67 25.68 13.76
CA GLY A 67 -9.59 26.91 14.55
C GLY A 67 -10.87 27.29 15.30
N LEU A 68 -11.87 26.39 15.39
CA LEU A 68 -13.03 26.59 16.27
C LEU A 68 -12.58 26.71 17.74
N LYS A 69 -13.25 27.59 18.49
CA LYS A 69 -12.92 27.88 19.89
C LYS A 69 -14.06 27.54 20.84
N ASP A 70 -13.73 27.47 22.12
CA ASP A 70 -14.72 27.25 23.16
C ASP A 70 -15.52 28.53 23.42
N ILE A 71 -16.82 28.46 23.12
CA ILE A 71 -17.75 29.56 23.36
C ILE A 71 -18.53 29.42 24.67
N GLY A 72 -18.21 28.46 25.55
CA GLY A 72 -18.92 28.26 26.82
C GLY A 72 -18.93 29.51 27.72
N SER A 73 -17.86 30.32 27.69
CA SER A 73 -17.84 31.63 28.36
C SER A 73 -18.78 32.65 27.71
N HIS A 74 -18.93 32.60 26.38
CA HIS A 74 -19.76 33.51 25.60
C HIS A 74 -21.24 33.18 25.83
N LEU A 75 -21.58 31.89 25.83
CA LEU A 75 -22.93 31.41 26.14
C LEU A 75 -23.36 31.81 27.56
N ARG A 76 -22.45 31.75 28.53
CA ARG A 76 -22.71 32.27 29.90
C ARG A 76 -22.98 33.77 29.91
N LYS A 77 -22.23 34.57 29.14
CA LYS A 77 -22.49 36.01 28.99
C LYS A 77 -23.87 36.27 28.40
N LEU A 78 -24.24 35.56 27.34
CA LEU A 78 -25.55 35.68 26.70
C LEU A 78 -26.70 35.33 27.66
N ARG A 79 -26.56 34.27 28.48
CA ARG A 79 -27.54 33.90 29.52
C ARG A 79 -27.69 34.98 30.59
N ALA A 80 -26.62 35.72 30.89
CA ALA A 80 -26.63 36.85 31.80
C ALA A 80 -27.07 38.17 31.14
N ALA A 81 -27.57 38.13 29.90
CA ALA A 81 -27.94 39.30 29.09
C ALA A 81 -26.79 40.31 28.88
N ALA A 82 -25.54 39.84 28.94
CA ALA A 82 -24.37 40.64 28.64
C ALA A 82 -24.10 40.73 27.13
N VAL A 83 -23.43 41.80 26.72
CA VAL A 83 -23.04 42.05 25.33
C VAL A 83 -21.79 41.25 24.99
N LEU A 84 -21.74 40.68 23.79
CA LEU A 84 -20.54 40.07 23.23
C LEU A 84 -19.73 41.10 22.47
N SER A 85 -18.41 41.00 22.58
CA SER A 85 -17.49 41.77 21.74
C SER A 85 -17.54 41.28 20.27
N PRO A 86 -17.08 42.10 19.31
CA PRO A 86 -17.00 41.71 17.90
C PRO A 86 -16.26 40.38 17.66
N GLY A 87 -15.12 40.17 18.34
CA GLY A 87 -14.37 38.91 18.24
C GLY A 87 -15.13 37.70 18.80
N GLU A 88 -15.85 37.86 19.90
CA GLU A 88 -16.71 36.80 20.46
C GLU A 88 -17.87 36.44 19.53
N LEU A 89 -18.45 37.42 18.83
CA LEU A 89 -19.47 37.17 17.81
C LEU A 89 -18.90 36.45 16.59
N LEU A 90 -17.67 36.76 16.19
CA LEU A 90 -16.98 36.03 15.12
C LEU A 90 -16.79 34.55 15.50
N GLU A 91 -16.43 34.24 16.74
CA GLU A 91 -16.30 32.86 17.23
C GLU A 91 -17.64 32.11 17.17
N VAL A 92 -18.75 32.75 17.53
CA VAL A 92 -20.10 32.20 17.36
C VAL A 92 -20.47 32.00 15.88
N LEU A 93 -20.12 32.95 15.01
CA LEU A 93 -20.34 32.85 13.57
C LEU A 93 -19.63 31.63 12.96
N LEU A 94 -18.38 31.37 13.35
CA LEU A 94 -17.63 30.21 12.88
C LEU A 94 -18.31 28.89 13.27
N ILE A 95 -18.86 28.80 14.49
CA ILE A 95 -19.62 27.62 14.95
C ILE A 95 -20.91 27.44 14.16
N LEU A 96 -21.66 28.51 13.91
CA LEU A 96 -22.89 28.44 13.09
C LEU A 96 -22.57 27.97 11.66
N ARG A 97 -21.51 28.53 11.06
CA ARG A 97 -21.03 28.11 9.73
C ARG A 97 -20.62 26.64 9.71
N ALA A 98 -19.84 26.20 10.70
CA ALA A 98 -19.42 24.81 10.83
C ALA A 98 -20.61 23.87 11.04
N THR A 99 -21.61 24.28 11.83
CA THR A 99 -22.86 23.56 12.06
C THR A 99 -23.63 23.36 10.76
N ARG A 100 -23.80 24.41 9.95
CA ARG A 100 -24.48 24.31 8.65
C ARG A 100 -23.75 23.36 7.70
N LEU A 101 -22.44 23.48 7.59
CA LEU A 101 -21.64 22.61 6.72
C LEU A 101 -21.65 21.15 7.21
N ALA A 102 -21.60 20.91 8.52
CA ALA A 102 -21.76 19.58 9.09
C ALA A 102 -23.16 19.01 8.83
N ARG A 103 -24.20 19.87 8.87
CA ARG A 103 -25.58 19.46 8.56
C ARG A 103 -25.73 18.97 7.13
N GLU A 104 -25.01 19.52 6.16
CA GLU A 104 -25.04 19.09 4.76
C GLU A 104 -24.55 17.63 4.58
N ILE A 105 -23.71 17.12 5.49
CA ILE A 105 -23.24 15.72 5.48
C ILE A 105 -24.41 14.75 5.64
N THR A 106 -25.42 15.12 6.44
CA THR A 106 -26.59 14.27 6.73
C THR A 106 -27.40 13.90 5.49
N GLY A 107 -27.34 14.71 4.42
CA GLY A 107 -28.03 14.45 3.16
C GLY A 107 -27.44 13.29 2.34
N ASP A 108 -26.22 12.85 2.66
CA ASP A 108 -25.54 11.77 1.93
C ASP A 108 -25.88 10.41 2.56
N HIS A 109 -26.45 9.50 1.76
CA HIS A 109 -26.84 8.16 2.23
C HIS A 109 -25.67 7.22 2.53
N ARG A 110 -24.45 7.62 2.16
CA ARG A 110 -23.23 6.86 2.43
C ARG A 110 -22.76 6.97 3.89
N PHE A 111 -23.31 7.91 4.67
CA PHE A 111 -22.86 8.18 6.04
C PHE A 111 -24.00 8.05 7.07
N PRO A 112 -24.59 6.85 7.25
CA PRO A 112 -25.69 6.65 8.20
C PRO A 112 -25.33 7.00 9.65
N HIS A 113 -24.14 6.63 10.15
CA HIS A 113 -23.77 6.90 11.54
C HIS A 113 -23.48 8.38 11.79
N LEU A 114 -22.84 9.07 10.84
CA LEU A 114 -22.68 10.52 10.90
C LEU A 114 -24.02 11.24 10.75
N ARG A 115 -24.95 10.71 9.96
CA ARG A 115 -26.31 11.25 9.86
C ARG A 115 -27.04 11.17 11.19
N ASP A 116 -26.98 10.04 11.89
CA ASP A 116 -27.63 9.88 13.19
C ASP A 116 -27.03 10.84 14.22
N LEU A 117 -25.71 11.02 14.23
CA LEU A 117 -25.01 11.96 15.11
C LEU A 117 -25.38 13.42 14.81
N LEU A 118 -25.25 13.83 13.55
CA LEU A 118 -25.40 15.23 13.11
C LEU A 118 -26.87 15.61 12.83
N GLY A 119 -27.78 14.64 12.92
CA GLY A 119 -29.22 14.76 12.69
C GLY A 119 -29.94 15.67 13.69
N THR A 120 -29.28 16.04 14.79
CA THR A 120 -29.80 16.98 15.80
C THR A 120 -29.09 18.35 15.82
N LEU A 121 -28.25 18.65 14.81
CA LEU A 121 -27.66 19.99 14.65
C LEU A 121 -28.72 21.04 14.26
N TYR A 122 -28.57 22.24 14.84
CA TYR A 122 -29.43 23.40 14.60
C TYR A 122 -28.67 24.51 13.84
N PRO A 123 -28.78 24.59 12.50
CA PRO A 123 -27.90 25.44 11.68
C PRO A 123 -28.19 26.94 11.71
N TYR A 124 -29.41 27.36 12.07
CA TYR A 124 -29.84 28.77 12.16
C TYR A 124 -29.23 29.73 11.10
N PRO A 125 -29.50 29.51 9.79
CA PRO A 125 -28.88 30.28 8.71
C PRO A 125 -29.19 31.79 8.78
N GLU A 126 -30.32 32.18 9.35
CA GLU A 126 -30.68 33.59 9.56
C GLU A 126 -29.75 34.27 10.59
N LEU A 127 -29.36 33.57 11.66
CA LEU A 127 -28.41 34.08 12.65
C LEU A 127 -26.99 34.14 12.05
N GLU A 128 -26.58 33.12 11.28
CA GLU A 128 -25.31 33.12 10.53
C GLU A 128 -25.25 34.37 9.63
N ALA A 129 -26.30 34.62 8.85
CA ALA A 129 -26.38 35.77 7.94
C ALA A 129 -26.38 37.11 8.68
N ALA A 130 -27.10 37.22 9.81
CA ALA A 130 -27.16 38.44 10.61
C ALA A 130 -25.78 38.82 11.17
N ILE A 131 -25.04 37.86 11.75
CA ILE A 131 -23.71 38.13 12.30
C ILE A 131 -22.72 38.41 11.17
N LYS A 132 -22.74 37.65 10.08
CA LYS A 132 -21.87 37.86 8.91
C LYS A 132 -22.11 39.23 8.23
N GLY A 133 -23.33 39.75 8.31
CA GLY A 133 -23.68 41.09 7.84
C GLY A 133 -23.13 42.21 8.72
N ALA A 134 -22.85 41.93 10.00
CA ALA A 134 -22.41 42.92 10.97
C ALA A 134 -20.92 42.85 11.30
N ILE A 135 -20.31 41.67 11.27
CA ILE A 135 -18.92 41.41 11.68
C ILE A 135 -18.13 40.89 10.48
N ASP A 136 -16.90 41.39 10.31
CA ASP A 136 -15.98 40.95 9.26
C ASP A 136 -15.05 39.80 9.71
N GLU A 137 -14.16 39.37 8.82
CA GLU A 137 -13.21 38.28 9.08
C GLU A 137 -12.10 38.66 10.08
N ALA A 138 -11.84 39.96 10.28
CA ALA A 138 -10.88 40.45 11.27
C ALA A 138 -11.50 40.53 12.68
N GLY A 139 -12.81 40.29 12.80
CA GLY A 139 -13.53 40.44 14.06
C GLY A 139 -13.82 41.89 14.38
N GLU A 140 -13.96 42.75 13.37
CA GLU A 140 -14.39 44.14 13.51
C GLU A 140 -15.83 44.32 13.01
N VAL A 141 -16.48 45.40 13.47
CA VAL A 141 -17.83 45.74 13.01
C VAL A 141 -17.73 46.37 11.63
N ARG A 142 -18.43 45.79 10.65
CA ARG A 142 -18.45 46.25 9.26
C ARG A 142 -19.03 47.66 9.12
N ASP A 143 -18.54 48.41 8.14
CA ASP A 143 -19.04 49.75 7.81
C ASP A 143 -20.53 49.76 7.47
N ASP A 144 -21.00 48.69 6.84
CA ASP A 144 -22.37 48.49 6.38
C ASP A 144 -23.24 47.67 7.35
N ALA A 145 -22.76 47.41 8.57
CA ALA A 145 -23.52 46.65 9.59
C ALA A 145 -24.88 47.28 9.91
N SER A 146 -25.02 48.60 9.76
CA SER A 146 -26.31 49.27 9.72
C SER A 146 -26.30 50.48 8.78
N PRO A 147 -27.46 50.88 8.20
CA PRO A 147 -27.55 52.09 7.39
C PRO A 147 -27.12 53.36 8.16
N GLN A 148 -27.40 53.38 9.46
CA GLN A 148 -27.04 54.49 10.34
C GLN A 148 -25.52 54.53 10.60
N LEU A 149 -24.89 53.39 10.88
CA LEU A 149 -23.44 53.29 11.06
C LEU A 149 -22.69 53.73 9.80
N LYS A 150 -23.15 53.26 8.62
CA LYS A 150 -22.59 53.65 7.32
C LYS A 150 -22.64 55.18 7.12
N THR A 151 -23.75 55.79 7.50
CA THR A 151 -23.92 57.26 7.42
C THR A 151 -22.98 57.98 8.37
N ILE A 152 -22.86 57.51 9.63
CA ILE A 152 -21.97 58.09 10.63
C ILE A 152 -20.51 57.99 10.18
N ARG A 153 -20.04 56.79 9.79
CA ARG A 153 -18.67 56.58 9.29
C ARG A 153 -18.37 57.40 8.03
N GLY A 154 -19.34 57.51 7.12
CA GLY A 154 -19.23 58.40 5.95
C GLY A 154 -19.05 59.88 6.33
N ARG A 155 -19.79 60.37 7.33
CA ARG A 155 -19.64 61.73 7.87
C ARG A 155 -18.29 61.92 8.56
N ILE A 156 -17.85 60.97 9.38
CA ILE A 156 -16.52 61.00 10.02
C ILE A 156 -15.43 61.11 8.96
N ASN A 157 -15.45 60.25 7.94
CA ASN A 157 -14.45 60.25 6.88
C ASN A 157 -14.45 61.56 6.08
N THR A 158 -15.64 62.10 5.78
CA THR A 158 -15.78 63.39 5.08
C THR A 158 -15.24 64.55 5.92
N SER A 159 -15.59 64.62 7.20
CA SER A 159 -15.12 65.65 8.12
C SER A 159 -13.61 65.56 8.35
N ARG A 160 -13.06 64.34 8.51
CA ARG A 160 -11.62 64.10 8.61
C ARG A 160 -10.87 64.52 7.35
N ALA A 161 -11.43 64.24 6.16
CA ALA A 161 -10.81 64.64 4.89
C ALA A 161 -10.73 66.17 4.77
N ARG A 162 -11.84 66.88 5.03
CA ARG A 162 -11.90 68.35 5.00
C ARG A 162 -10.94 68.99 6.02
N LEU A 163 -10.89 68.43 7.23
CA LEU A 163 -9.99 68.91 8.28
C LEU A 163 -8.52 68.73 7.87
N LYS A 164 -8.15 67.55 7.36
CA LYS A 164 -6.78 67.28 6.89
C LYS A 164 -6.40 68.15 5.70
N GLU A 165 -7.31 68.44 4.79
CA GLU A 165 -7.08 69.35 3.68
C GLU A 165 -6.77 70.77 4.18
N TYR A 166 -7.59 71.30 5.08
CA TYR A 166 -7.33 72.60 5.71
C TYR A 166 -6.00 72.64 6.46
N LEU A 167 -5.70 71.62 7.28
CA LEU A 167 -4.43 71.56 8.00
C LEU A 167 -3.23 71.40 7.06
N ARG A 168 -3.37 70.71 5.93
CA ARG A 168 -2.30 70.62 4.92
C ARG A 168 -2.02 71.97 4.30
N GLU A 169 -3.06 72.75 3.97
CA GLU A 169 -2.91 74.12 3.49
C GLU A 169 -2.28 75.02 4.56
N PHE A 170 -2.75 74.91 5.80
CA PHE A 170 -2.22 75.64 6.94
C PHE A 170 -0.71 75.40 7.14
N VAL A 171 -0.28 74.14 7.09
CA VAL A 171 1.12 73.74 7.29
C VAL A 171 2.01 74.04 6.07
N ARG A 172 1.44 74.10 4.86
CA ARG A 172 2.16 74.45 3.62
C ARG A 172 2.29 75.94 3.37
N SER A 173 1.47 76.77 4.02
CA SER A 173 1.55 78.22 3.89
C SER A 173 2.93 78.74 4.34
N PRO A 174 3.68 79.48 3.49
CA PRO A 174 5.00 80.00 3.82
C PRO A 174 5.03 80.91 5.06
N GLN A 175 3.88 81.51 5.38
CA GLN A 175 3.72 82.37 6.55
C GLN A 175 3.65 81.56 7.85
N ASN A 176 2.94 80.43 7.82
CA ASN A 176 2.75 79.58 9.00
C ASN A 176 3.94 78.65 9.26
N GLN A 177 4.70 78.26 8.23
CA GLN A 177 5.89 77.39 8.38
C GLN A 177 6.94 77.96 9.34
N LYS A 178 7.03 79.29 9.47
CA LYS A 178 7.97 79.95 10.39
C LYS A 178 7.65 79.65 11.86
N TYR A 179 6.37 79.46 12.17
CA TYR A 179 5.86 79.19 13.51
C TYR A 179 5.92 77.70 13.88
N LEU A 180 5.95 76.82 12.88
CA LEU A 180 5.92 75.37 13.08
C LEU A 180 7.30 74.82 13.44
N GLN A 181 7.33 73.83 14.34
CA GLN A 181 8.53 73.04 14.61
C GLN A 181 8.79 72.07 13.46
N GLU A 182 7.73 71.38 13.01
CA GLU A 182 7.76 70.41 11.91
C GLU A 182 6.52 70.61 11.03
N THR A 183 6.66 70.38 9.72
CA THR A 183 5.58 70.51 8.74
C THR A 183 4.74 69.25 8.62
N ILE A 184 4.31 68.72 9.77
CA ILE A 184 3.49 67.52 9.88
C ILE A 184 2.18 67.80 10.60
N ILE A 185 1.16 67.02 10.26
CA ILE A 185 -0.11 66.99 11.00
C ILE A 185 -0.01 65.82 11.98
N THR A 186 -0.24 66.08 13.27
CA THR A 186 -0.20 65.03 14.29
C THR A 186 -1.53 64.96 15.03
N GLU A 187 -1.74 63.87 15.77
CA GLU A 187 -2.92 63.67 16.59
C GLU A 187 -2.51 63.66 18.07
N ARG A 188 -3.19 64.45 18.90
CA ARG A 188 -3.00 64.50 20.36
C ARG A 188 -4.34 64.35 21.05
N GLY A 189 -4.46 63.33 21.90
CA GLY A 189 -5.71 63.06 22.63
C GLY A 189 -6.93 62.80 21.73
N GLY A 190 -6.72 62.28 20.51
CA GLY A 190 -7.81 62.08 19.54
C GLY A 190 -8.16 63.30 18.68
N ARG A 191 -7.35 64.36 18.72
CA ARG A 191 -7.58 65.61 17.97
C ARG A 191 -6.42 65.90 17.04
N TYR A 192 -6.74 66.34 15.82
CA TYR A 192 -5.74 66.79 14.87
C TYR A 192 -5.19 68.16 15.25
N VAL A 193 -3.87 68.24 15.38
CA VAL A 193 -3.11 69.39 15.86
C VAL A 193 -1.87 69.62 15.01
N VAL A 194 -1.28 70.80 15.14
CA VAL A 194 -0.02 71.18 14.49
C VAL A 194 1.05 71.48 15.54
N PRO A 195 2.31 71.03 15.34
CA PRO A 195 3.39 71.30 16.27
C PRO A 195 3.97 72.70 16.04
N VAL A 196 3.78 73.59 17.01
CA VAL A 196 4.23 75.00 17.00
C VAL A 196 5.43 75.15 17.94
N LYS A 197 6.42 75.95 17.55
CA LYS A 197 7.55 76.31 18.43
C LYS A 197 7.05 77.06 19.66
N GLN A 198 7.60 76.76 20.84
CA GLN A 198 7.20 77.41 22.10
C GLN A 198 7.20 78.95 22.01
N GLU A 199 8.21 79.52 21.34
CA GLU A 199 8.37 80.98 21.15
C GLU A 199 7.28 81.62 20.29
N TYR A 200 6.59 80.85 19.45
CA TYR A 200 5.52 81.31 18.55
C TYR A 200 4.12 80.83 18.99
N ARG A 201 3.97 80.34 20.22
CA ARG A 201 2.68 79.84 20.76
C ARG A 201 1.53 80.83 20.59
N SER A 202 1.77 82.12 20.80
CA SER A 202 0.74 83.18 20.74
C SER A 202 0.36 83.60 19.32
N GLU A 203 1.18 83.26 18.31
CA GLU A 203 0.97 83.65 16.91
C GLU A 203 -0.07 82.74 16.22
N VAL A 204 -0.10 81.46 16.60
CA VAL A 204 -1.10 80.51 16.09
C VAL A 204 -2.34 80.54 16.98
N ARG A 205 -3.39 81.23 16.53
CA ARG A 205 -4.68 81.26 17.24
C ARG A 205 -5.30 79.87 17.31
N GLY A 206 -5.43 79.33 18.51
CA GLY A 206 -5.93 77.98 18.71
C GLY A 206 -5.95 77.55 20.18
N ILE A 207 -6.33 76.29 20.39
CA ILE A 207 -6.37 75.65 21.72
C ILE A 207 -5.14 74.76 21.84
N VAL A 208 -4.46 74.84 22.98
CA VAL A 208 -3.28 74.03 23.26
C VAL A 208 -3.73 72.72 23.89
N HIS A 209 -3.29 71.59 23.33
CA HIS A 209 -3.69 70.26 23.79
C HIS A 209 -2.60 69.50 24.54
N ASP A 210 -1.34 69.72 24.16
CA ASP A 210 -0.21 68.98 24.72
C ASP A 210 1.09 69.78 24.52
N GLU A 211 2.12 69.46 25.29
CA GLU A 211 3.46 70.04 25.20
C GLU A 211 4.52 68.92 25.14
N SER A 212 5.60 69.12 24.39
CA SER A 212 6.68 68.12 24.32
C SER A 212 7.39 67.96 25.66
N ALA A 213 7.97 66.79 25.93
CA ALA A 213 8.73 66.54 27.16
C ALA A 213 9.92 67.51 27.36
N SER A 214 10.44 68.09 26.28
CA SER A 214 11.48 69.12 26.29
C SER A 214 10.94 70.55 26.49
N GLY A 215 9.61 70.75 26.45
CA GLY A 215 8.96 72.06 26.47
C GLY A 215 9.18 72.92 25.21
N ALA A 216 9.88 72.41 24.20
CA ALA A 216 10.23 73.16 23.00
C ALA A 216 9.10 73.25 21.96
N THR A 217 8.12 72.33 22.01
CA THR A 217 7.03 72.23 21.03
C THR A 217 5.68 72.18 21.73
N VAL A 218 4.77 73.04 21.27
CA VAL A 218 3.36 73.08 21.71
C VAL A 218 2.49 72.51 20.61
N PHE A 219 1.61 71.57 20.95
CA PHE A 219 0.64 71.04 20.01
C PHE A 219 -0.64 71.87 20.07
N ILE A 220 -0.90 72.65 19.02
CA ILE A 220 -2.01 73.59 18.93
C ILE A 220 -3.04 73.08 17.94
N GLU A 221 -4.32 73.10 18.32
CA GLU A 221 -5.49 72.98 17.45
C GLU A 221 -5.88 74.36 16.94
N PRO A 222 -5.64 74.70 15.65
CA PRO A 222 -5.99 76.01 15.11
C PRO A 222 -7.50 76.30 15.24
N ALA A 223 -7.85 77.55 15.54
CA ALA A 223 -9.24 77.95 15.80
C ALA A 223 -10.21 77.57 14.66
N ALA A 224 -9.75 77.57 13.41
CA ALA A 224 -10.55 77.23 12.24
C ALA A 224 -10.95 75.74 12.15
N VAL A 225 -10.25 74.83 12.85
CA VAL A 225 -10.55 73.39 12.85
C VAL A 225 -11.16 72.90 14.16
N VAL A 226 -11.30 73.76 15.18
CA VAL A 226 -11.87 73.40 16.50
C VAL A 226 -13.27 72.80 16.36
N GLU A 227 -14.14 73.45 15.59
CA GLU A 227 -15.50 72.96 15.35
C GLU A 227 -15.52 71.62 14.60
N ALA A 228 -14.64 71.46 13.60
CA ALA A 228 -14.55 70.23 12.83
C ALA A 228 -14.04 69.04 13.68
N ASN A 229 -13.05 69.26 14.56
CA ASN A 229 -12.59 68.25 15.52
C ASN A 229 -13.66 67.92 16.57
N ASN A 230 -14.38 68.93 17.09
CA ASN A 230 -15.49 68.70 18.02
C ASN A 230 -16.62 67.88 17.37
N GLU A 231 -16.93 68.15 16.10
CA GLU A 231 -17.93 67.40 15.34
C GLU A 231 -17.46 65.96 15.07
N ILE A 232 -16.20 65.74 14.67
CA ILE A 232 -15.62 64.40 14.54
C ILE A 232 -15.74 63.65 15.87
N ARG A 233 -15.43 64.31 17.00
CA ARG A 233 -15.51 63.67 18.31
C ARG A 233 -16.94 63.31 18.71
N ARG A 234 -17.92 64.15 18.37
CA ARG A 234 -19.35 63.86 18.56
C ARG A 234 -19.77 62.65 17.73
N LEU A 235 -19.41 62.63 16.45
CA LEU A 235 -19.68 61.51 15.54
C LEU A 235 -19.03 60.20 16.01
N GLU A 236 -17.81 60.23 16.56
CA GLU A 236 -17.14 59.05 17.15
C GLU A 236 -17.85 58.52 18.41
N ILE A 237 -18.53 59.39 19.16
CA ILE A 237 -19.37 58.96 20.29
C ILE A 237 -20.67 58.34 19.78
N GLU A 238 -21.29 58.94 18.76
CA GLU A 238 -22.47 58.38 18.09
C GLU A 238 -22.16 57.03 17.42
N GLU A 239 -21.00 56.90 16.78
CA GLU A 239 -20.51 55.65 16.20
C GLU A 239 -20.41 54.55 17.25
N ARG A 240 -19.77 54.83 18.39
CA ARG A 240 -19.66 53.87 19.50
C ARG A 240 -21.03 53.45 20.04
N ARG A 241 -21.96 54.39 20.19
CA ARG A 241 -23.33 54.09 20.63
C ARG A 241 -24.07 53.22 19.62
N GLU A 242 -23.89 53.48 18.33
CA GLU A 242 -24.50 52.68 17.27
C GLU A 242 -23.90 51.27 17.21
N ILE A 243 -22.57 51.14 17.36
CA ILE A 243 -21.89 49.85 17.49
C ILE A 243 -22.44 49.07 18.70
N ASP A 244 -22.50 49.69 19.88
CA ASP A 244 -23.05 49.05 21.09
C ASP A 244 -24.51 48.60 20.90
N ARG A 245 -25.31 49.39 20.18
CA ARG A 245 -26.70 49.06 19.83
C ARG A 245 -26.77 47.81 18.94
N ILE A 246 -25.94 47.74 17.90
CA ILE A 246 -25.85 46.58 16.99
C ILE A 246 -25.42 45.33 17.76
N LEU A 247 -24.37 45.42 18.57
CA LEU A 247 -23.86 44.29 19.36
C LEU A 247 -24.89 43.78 20.37
N ARG A 248 -25.61 44.69 21.05
CA ARG A 248 -26.72 44.31 21.95
C ARG A 248 -27.85 43.62 21.22
N GLN A 249 -28.21 44.11 20.03
CA GLN A 249 -29.27 43.52 19.23
C GLN A 249 -28.92 42.08 18.80
N LEU A 250 -27.68 41.85 18.35
CA LEU A 250 -27.18 40.52 17.99
C LEU A 250 -27.08 39.58 19.20
N ALA A 251 -26.58 40.07 20.33
CA ALA A 251 -26.52 39.30 21.57
C ALA A 251 -27.94 38.89 22.03
N ALA A 252 -28.91 39.81 21.97
CA ALA A 252 -30.29 39.52 22.32
C ALA A 252 -30.93 38.50 21.37
N SER A 253 -30.59 38.52 20.06
CA SER A 253 -31.09 37.51 19.11
C SER A 253 -30.48 36.13 19.31
N LEU A 254 -29.26 36.04 19.88
CA LEU A 254 -28.58 34.77 20.17
C LEU A 254 -29.00 34.16 21.51
N ALA A 255 -29.38 34.97 22.49
CA ALA A 255 -29.67 34.54 23.86
C ALA A 255 -30.70 33.37 23.96
N PRO A 256 -31.78 33.31 23.15
CA PRO A 256 -32.72 32.19 23.21
C PRO A 256 -32.13 30.84 22.78
N TYR A 257 -31.06 30.85 21.99
CA TYR A 257 -30.50 29.65 21.35
C TYR A 257 -29.24 29.11 22.04
N THR A 258 -28.93 29.58 23.26
CA THR A 258 -27.67 29.23 23.92
C THR A 258 -27.54 27.74 24.23
N THR A 259 -28.65 27.03 24.45
CA THR A 259 -28.64 25.58 24.72
C THR A 259 -28.38 24.78 23.44
N GLU A 260 -28.98 25.19 22.32
CA GLU A 260 -28.80 24.59 21.01
C GLU A 260 -27.39 24.86 20.46
N LEU A 261 -26.83 26.04 20.72
CA LEU A 261 -25.43 26.36 20.37
C LEU A 261 -24.43 25.51 21.16
N GLU A 262 -24.70 25.25 22.45
CA GLU A 262 -23.89 24.35 23.27
C GLU A 262 -23.97 22.92 22.74
N HIS A 263 -25.17 22.44 22.42
CA HIS A 263 -25.38 21.12 21.79
C HIS A 263 -24.67 20.99 20.45
N ASN A 264 -24.77 22.01 19.59
CA ASN A 264 -24.05 22.04 18.31
C ASN A 264 -22.54 21.93 18.52
N LEU A 265 -21.99 22.67 19.49
CA LEU A 265 -20.58 22.62 19.81
C LEU A 265 -20.16 21.19 20.21
N ASP A 266 -20.90 20.54 21.11
CA ASP A 266 -20.59 19.17 21.54
C ASP A 266 -20.62 18.14 20.40
N LEU A 267 -21.56 18.29 19.47
CA LEU A 267 -21.61 17.47 18.26
C LEU A 267 -20.44 17.74 17.30
N LEU A 268 -20.04 19.00 17.14
CA LEU A 268 -18.85 19.36 16.37
C LEU A 268 -17.57 18.82 17.01
N LYS A 269 -17.48 18.78 18.35
CA LYS A 269 -16.37 18.13 19.07
C LYS A 269 -16.32 16.63 18.75
N GLU A 270 -17.47 15.95 18.73
CA GLU A 270 -17.52 14.53 18.34
C GLU A 270 -17.14 14.31 16.87
N LEU A 271 -17.60 15.18 15.96
CA LEU A 271 -17.25 15.10 14.55
C LEU A 271 -15.74 15.26 14.33
N ASP A 272 -15.10 16.24 14.98
CA ASP A 272 -13.64 16.41 14.88
C ASP A 272 -12.90 15.23 15.48
N PHE A 273 -13.39 14.65 16.59
CA PHE A 273 -12.82 13.43 17.14
C PHE A 273 -12.90 12.24 16.16
N ILE A 274 -14.03 12.05 15.49
CA ILE A 274 -14.20 11.02 14.45
C ILE A 274 -13.22 11.25 13.30
N LEU A 275 -13.09 12.50 12.84
CA LEU A 275 -12.15 12.85 11.76
C LEU A 275 -10.69 12.71 12.20
N ALA A 276 -10.36 13.00 13.46
CA ALA A 276 -9.04 12.76 14.03
C ALA A 276 -8.69 11.27 14.02
N ARG A 277 -9.64 10.38 14.40
CA ARG A 277 -9.46 8.92 14.29
C ARG A 277 -9.24 8.49 12.84
N ALA A 278 -10.01 9.05 11.90
CA ALA A 278 -9.89 8.75 10.49
C ALA A 278 -8.53 9.19 9.91
N ARG A 279 -8.05 10.40 10.24
CA ARG A 279 -6.72 10.89 9.86
C ARG A 279 -5.61 10.05 10.47
N LEU A 280 -5.74 9.66 11.74
CA LEU A 280 -4.77 8.78 12.40
C LEU A 280 -4.72 7.42 11.71
N ALA A 281 -5.87 6.85 11.36
CA ALA A 281 -5.95 5.59 10.63
C ALA A 281 -5.24 5.67 9.26
N LEU A 282 -5.50 6.74 8.50
CA LEU A 282 -4.82 6.99 7.23
C LEU A 282 -3.31 7.21 7.38
N LYS A 283 -2.88 7.93 8.42
CA LYS A 283 -1.45 8.19 8.72
C LYS A 283 -0.68 6.90 9.01
N MET A 284 -1.32 5.91 9.62
CA MET A 284 -0.70 4.64 10.03
C MET A 284 -0.96 3.48 9.07
N ASP A 285 -1.66 3.71 7.95
CA ASP A 285 -2.17 2.64 7.07
C ASP A 285 -2.94 1.56 7.87
N ALA A 286 -3.81 2.03 8.77
CA ALA A 286 -4.54 1.19 9.71
C ALA A 286 -5.85 0.68 9.12
N VAL A 287 -6.24 -0.53 9.53
CA VAL A 287 -7.45 -1.23 9.10
C VAL A 287 -8.45 -1.38 10.25
N ARG A 288 -9.72 -1.59 9.88
CA ARG A 288 -10.77 -1.92 10.83
C ARG A 288 -10.55 -3.35 11.38
N PRO A 289 -10.32 -3.52 12.69
CA PRO A 289 -10.25 -4.86 13.27
C PRO A 289 -11.63 -5.53 13.34
N CYS A 290 -11.65 -6.86 13.23
CA CYS A 290 -12.81 -7.66 13.60
C CYS A 290 -12.82 -7.89 15.11
N PHE A 291 -13.99 -7.84 15.76
CA PHE A 291 -14.12 -8.06 17.19
C PHE A 291 -14.81 -9.38 17.55
N ASN A 292 -14.32 -10.04 18.59
CA ASN A 292 -14.96 -11.18 19.23
C ASN A 292 -14.99 -11.03 20.76
N ASP A 293 -15.67 -11.94 21.45
CA ASP A 293 -15.80 -12.02 22.90
C ASP A 293 -15.23 -13.35 23.48
N ARG A 294 -14.47 -14.09 22.66
CA ARG A 294 -13.96 -15.44 22.94
C ARG A 294 -12.52 -15.46 23.47
N GLY A 295 -11.88 -14.30 23.58
CA GLY A 295 -10.47 -14.18 23.97
C GLY A 295 -9.51 -14.49 22.82
N VAL A 296 -9.95 -14.41 21.56
CA VAL A 296 -9.11 -14.66 20.38
C VAL A 296 -8.48 -13.36 19.90
N VAL A 297 -7.15 -13.36 19.76
CA VAL A 297 -6.39 -12.28 19.12
C VAL A 297 -5.63 -12.87 17.96
N ARG A 298 -5.86 -12.33 16.76
CA ARG A 298 -5.14 -12.67 15.54
C ARG A 298 -4.73 -11.38 14.85
N LEU A 299 -3.45 -11.08 14.89
CA LEU A 299 -2.88 -9.91 14.24
C LEU A 299 -2.04 -10.40 13.07
N GLU A 300 -2.39 -9.97 11.85
CA GLU A 300 -1.66 -10.29 10.63
C GLU A 300 -0.89 -9.06 10.17
N LYS A 301 0.42 -9.19 9.87
CA LYS A 301 1.31 -8.08 9.48
C LYS A 301 1.18 -6.84 10.37
N ALA A 302 1.05 -7.04 11.67
CA ALA A 302 0.88 -5.99 12.66
C ALA A 302 2.14 -5.15 12.79
N ARG A 303 1.99 -3.83 12.88
CA ARG A 303 3.11 -2.91 13.10
C ARG A 303 2.93 -2.18 14.42
N HIS A 304 4.03 -1.89 15.10
CA HIS A 304 3.98 -1.05 16.30
C HIS A 304 3.69 0.41 15.88
N PRO A 305 2.60 1.05 16.34
CA PRO A 305 2.20 2.40 15.91
C PRO A 305 3.32 3.45 16.05
N LEU A 306 4.06 3.40 17.17
CA LEU A 306 5.12 4.36 17.47
C LEU A 306 6.41 4.19 16.63
N LEU A 307 6.61 3.02 16.01
CA LEU A 307 7.75 2.77 15.12
C LEU A 307 7.41 3.10 13.66
N GLY A 308 6.14 3.36 13.35
CA GLY A 308 5.68 3.76 12.02
C GLY A 308 6.09 2.79 10.91
N ASN A 309 6.52 3.34 9.78
CA ASN A 309 6.89 2.57 8.58
C ASN A 309 8.20 1.78 8.75
N GLU A 310 9.04 2.13 9.72
CA GLU A 310 10.27 1.40 10.05
C GLU A 310 9.98 0.11 10.82
N ALA A 311 8.77 -0.03 11.39
CA ALA A 311 8.35 -1.22 12.10
C ALA A 311 8.26 -2.41 11.15
N VAL A 312 8.98 -3.50 11.46
CA VAL A 312 8.81 -4.76 10.74
C VAL A 312 7.46 -5.39 11.13
N PRO A 313 6.63 -5.82 10.16
CA PRO A 313 5.36 -6.48 10.45
C PRO A 313 5.53 -7.80 11.19
N ILE A 314 4.66 -8.08 12.16
CA ILE A 314 4.63 -9.33 12.92
C ILE A 314 3.26 -9.99 12.87
N ASP A 315 3.24 -11.31 12.89
CA ASP A 315 2.02 -12.11 13.02
C ASP A 315 1.90 -12.63 14.45
N ILE A 316 0.74 -12.44 15.09
CA ILE A 316 0.47 -12.92 16.46
C ILE A 316 -0.87 -13.64 16.46
N GLU A 317 -0.91 -14.86 16.99
CA GLU A 317 -2.13 -15.61 17.27
C GLU A 317 -2.19 -15.95 18.76
N LEU A 318 -3.36 -15.82 19.39
CA LEU A 318 -3.60 -16.14 20.79
C LEU A 318 -5.07 -16.52 21.01
N GLY A 319 -5.32 -17.50 21.88
CA GLY A 319 -6.65 -17.86 22.37
C GLY A 319 -7.45 -18.83 21.51
N ARG A 320 -6.96 -19.21 20.34
CA ARG A 320 -7.58 -20.23 19.48
C ARG A 320 -7.07 -21.64 19.80
N LYS A 321 -5.83 -21.93 19.41
CA LYS A 321 -5.17 -23.22 19.66
C LYS A 321 -4.60 -23.29 21.09
N PHE A 322 -3.91 -22.22 21.49
CA PHE A 322 -3.24 -22.07 22.77
C PHE A 322 -3.70 -20.78 23.48
N ASP A 323 -3.56 -20.75 24.80
CA ASP A 323 -3.91 -19.60 25.65
C ASP A 323 -2.70 -18.74 26.01
N ILE A 324 -1.51 -19.34 26.04
CA ILE A 324 -0.27 -18.68 26.46
C ILE A 324 0.74 -18.76 25.33
N LEU A 325 1.33 -17.62 24.96
CA LEU A 325 2.42 -17.52 23.99
C LEU A 325 3.72 -17.16 24.72
N VAL A 326 4.71 -18.05 24.67
CA VAL A 326 6.04 -17.85 25.28
C VAL A 326 7.03 -17.42 24.21
N ILE A 327 7.39 -16.14 24.20
CA ILE A 327 8.32 -15.54 23.25
C ILE A 327 9.76 -15.63 23.79
N THR A 328 10.62 -16.29 23.04
CA THR A 328 12.03 -16.52 23.38
C THR A 328 12.98 -15.93 22.35
N GLY A 329 14.23 -15.67 22.74
CA GLY A 329 15.26 -15.09 21.87
C GLY A 329 16.12 -14.06 22.58
N PRO A 330 17.16 -13.51 21.90
CA PRO A 330 18.01 -12.47 22.46
C PRO A 330 17.21 -11.19 22.74
N ASN A 331 17.62 -10.41 23.75
CA ASN A 331 16.92 -9.18 24.14
C ASN A 331 16.88 -8.14 23.00
N THR A 332 17.92 -8.10 22.18
CA THR A 332 17.99 -7.27 20.96
C THR A 332 17.08 -7.74 19.83
N GLY A 333 16.38 -8.89 19.98
CA GLY A 333 15.53 -9.50 18.97
C GLY A 333 14.12 -8.89 18.83
N GLY A 334 13.71 -7.98 19.72
CA GLY A 334 12.40 -7.31 19.65
C GLY A 334 11.25 -8.03 20.39
N LYS A 335 11.56 -8.86 21.40
CA LYS A 335 10.55 -9.55 22.23
C LYS A 335 9.58 -8.57 22.90
N THR A 336 10.12 -7.57 23.59
CA THR A 336 9.34 -6.51 24.26
C THR A 336 8.49 -5.72 23.26
N VAL A 337 9.02 -5.44 22.06
CA VAL A 337 8.27 -4.75 21.01
C VAL A 337 7.07 -5.59 20.56
N ALA A 338 7.26 -6.89 20.31
CA ALA A 338 6.15 -7.78 19.93
C ALA A 338 5.06 -7.86 21.01
N LEU A 339 5.47 -7.96 22.28
CA LEU A 339 4.56 -7.96 23.42
C LEU A 339 3.79 -6.64 23.53
N LYS A 340 4.48 -5.49 23.42
CA LYS A 340 3.85 -4.17 23.41
C LYS A 340 2.91 -3.98 22.23
N THR A 341 3.29 -4.42 21.03
CA THR A 341 2.43 -4.37 19.85
C THR A 341 1.12 -5.12 20.09
N CYS A 342 1.17 -6.34 20.63
CA CYS A 342 -0.04 -7.10 20.95
C CYS A 342 -0.97 -6.32 21.91
N GLY A 343 -0.43 -5.88 23.04
CA GLY A 343 -1.21 -5.17 24.06
C GLY A 343 -1.76 -3.83 23.57
N LEU A 344 -0.93 -3.03 22.92
CA LEU A 344 -1.30 -1.70 22.45
C LEU A 344 -2.38 -1.78 21.37
N LEU A 345 -2.28 -2.72 20.41
CA LEU A 345 -3.30 -2.87 19.37
C LEU A 345 -4.65 -3.35 19.94
N VAL A 346 -4.64 -4.22 20.96
CA VAL A 346 -5.85 -4.58 21.70
C VAL A 346 -6.48 -3.36 22.36
N LEU A 347 -5.69 -2.55 23.07
CA LEU A 347 -6.18 -1.32 23.72
C LEU A 347 -6.72 -0.28 22.72
N MET A 348 -6.03 -0.10 21.59
CA MET A 348 -6.46 0.77 20.50
C MET A 348 -7.80 0.32 19.94
N GLY A 349 -7.93 -0.95 19.58
CA GLY A 349 -9.18 -1.50 19.08
C GLY A 349 -10.31 -1.35 20.09
N MET A 350 -10.08 -1.69 21.36
CA MET A 350 -11.07 -1.54 22.44
C MET A 350 -11.46 -0.07 22.69
N SER A 351 -10.66 0.88 22.21
CA SER A 351 -10.98 2.32 22.27
C SER A 351 -11.77 2.81 21.04
N GLY A 352 -12.03 1.92 20.08
CA GLY A 352 -12.69 2.21 18.80
C GLY A 352 -11.76 2.79 17.74
N LEU A 353 -10.45 2.53 17.84
CA LEU A 353 -9.46 2.94 16.83
C LEU A 353 -9.21 1.81 15.82
N PHE A 354 -8.88 2.19 14.59
CA PHE A 354 -8.30 1.26 13.61
C PHE A 354 -6.86 0.92 14.03
N ILE A 355 -6.39 -0.26 13.62
CA ILE A 355 -5.07 -0.78 14.00
C ILE A 355 -4.15 -0.93 12.78
N PRO A 356 -2.85 -0.59 12.88
CA PRO A 356 -1.88 -0.85 11.82
C PRO A 356 -1.57 -2.35 11.70
N ALA A 357 -2.41 -3.05 10.96
CA ALA A 357 -2.33 -4.48 10.67
C ALA A 357 -2.97 -4.76 9.30
N ALA A 358 -2.85 -5.99 8.80
CA ALA A 358 -3.55 -6.42 7.61
C ALA A 358 -5.04 -6.68 7.88
N GLU A 359 -5.85 -6.53 6.83
CA GLU A 359 -7.28 -6.88 6.84
C GLU A 359 -7.50 -8.31 7.33
N GLY A 360 -8.60 -8.53 8.05
CA GLY A 360 -8.90 -9.82 8.66
C GLY A 360 -8.24 -10.04 10.02
N SER A 361 -7.47 -9.07 10.54
CA SER A 361 -7.02 -9.08 11.93
C SER A 361 -8.22 -9.06 12.90
N GLU A 362 -8.16 -9.91 13.93
CA GLU A 362 -9.21 -10.14 14.92
C GLU A 362 -8.71 -9.77 16.32
N LEU A 363 -9.50 -9.00 17.06
CA LEU A 363 -9.26 -8.63 18.45
C LEU A 363 -10.40 -9.17 19.32
N SER A 364 -10.11 -9.44 20.59
CA SER A 364 -11.14 -9.79 21.57
C SER A 364 -11.39 -8.65 22.55
N LEU A 365 -12.62 -8.58 23.03
CA LEU A 365 -12.93 -7.89 24.27
C LEU A 365 -12.28 -8.60 25.45
N TYR A 366 -11.69 -7.80 26.33
CA TYR A 366 -11.14 -8.22 27.61
C TYR A 366 -11.70 -7.35 28.72
N ASP A 367 -11.95 -7.93 29.88
CA ASP A 367 -12.40 -7.18 31.05
C ASP A 367 -11.22 -6.36 31.60
N ALA A 368 -10.00 -6.89 31.47
CA ALA A 368 -8.77 -6.20 31.82
C ALA A 368 -7.58 -6.65 30.97
N VAL A 369 -6.73 -5.69 30.63
CA VAL A 369 -5.38 -5.91 30.07
C VAL A 369 -4.40 -5.52 31.16
N TYR A 370 -3.53 -6.46 31.54
CA TYR A 370 -2.50 -6.28 32.54
C TYR A 370 -1.13 -6.36 31.88
N ALA A 371 -0.23 -5.47 32.27
CA ALA A 371 1.14 -5.44 31.75
C ALA A 371 2.16 -5.34 32.89
N ASP A 372 3.18 -6.19 32.82
CA ASP A 372 4.43 -6.04 33.56
C ASP A 372 5.58 -5.93 32.54
N ILE A 373 5.91 -4.70 32.17
CA ILE A 373 6.91 -4.36 31.15
C ILE A 373 7.78 -3.23 31.72
N GLY A 374 9.11 -3.35 31.66
CA GLY A 374 10.02 -2.34 32.20
C GLY A 374 11.50 -2.67 31.95
N ASP A 375 12.34 -1.63 31.98
CA ASP A 375 13.80 -1.74 31.81
C ASP A 375 14.49 -2.09 33.14
N GLU A 376 15.22 -3.21 33.17
CA GLU A 376 16.11 -3.59 34.28
C GLU A 376 17.35 -2.67 34.44
N GLN A 377 17.50 -1.62 33.62
CA GLN A 377 18.76 -0.85 33.48
C GLN A 377 18.83 0.47 34.27
N SER A 378 17.89 0.73 35.16
CA SER A 378 18.00 1.81 36.13
C SER A 378 19.01 1.43 37.22
N ILE A 379 20.20 2.03 37.19
CA ILE A 379 21.36 1.78 38.07
C ILE A 379 21.03 2.02 39.56
N GLU A 380 19.94 2.72 39.88
CA GLU A 380 19.59 3.11 41.25
C GLU A 380 18.80 2.03 42.05
N GLN A 381 18.47 0.87 41.45
CA GLN A 381 17.38 0.04 41.97
C GLN A 381 17.57 -1.51 41.90
N SER A 382 18.78 -2.04 41.96
CA SER A 382 19.01 -3.49 41.75
C SER A 382 18.34 -4.48 42.74
N LEU A 383 17.84 -4.05 43.91
CA LEU A 383 17.01 -4.89 44.81
C LEU A 383 15.49 -4.64 44.65
N SER A 384 15.11 -3.47 44.14
CA SER A 384 13.71 -3.07 43.99
C SER A 384 13.09 -3.51 42.66
N THR A 385 13.87 -3.89 41.66
CA THR A 385 13.35 -4.35 40.36
C THR A 385 12.64 -5.70 40.47
N PHE A 386 13.30 -6.77 40.93
CA PHE A 386 12.68 -8.10 41.10
C PHE A 386 11.47 -8.05 42.05
N SER A 387 11.62 -7.36 43.19
CA SER A 387 10.53 -7.22 44.17
C SER A 387 9.33 -6.43 43.61
N SER A 388 9.57 -5.42 42.76
CA SER A 388 8.53 -4.66 42.07
C SER A 388 7.81 -5.51 41.01
N HIS A 389 8.57 -6.24 40.18
CA HIS A 389 8.01 -7.19 39.20
C HIS A 389 7.15 -8.26 39.90
N MET A 390 7.67 -8.88 40.95
CA MET A 390 6.91 -9.84 41.75
C MET A 390 5.69 -9.22 42.42
N GLY A 391 5.81 -8.04 43.01
CA GLY A 391 4.67 -7.31 43.57
C GLY A 391 3.58 -7.05 42.54
N ASN A 392 3.96 -6.68 41.31
CA ASN A 392 3.03 -6.51 40.21
C ASN A 392 2.40 -7.84 39.77
N ILE A 393 3.18 -8.89 39.59
CA ILE A 393 2.68 -10.21 39.21
C ILE A 393 1.70 -10.76 40.27
N ILE A 394 1.99 -10.60 41.57
CA ILE A 394 1.06 -10.96 42.65
C ILE A 394 -0.26 -10.19 42.49
N ARG A 395 -0.20 -8.89 42.21
CA ARG A 395 -1.39 -8.06 41.96
C ARG A 395 -2.17 -8.54 40.72
N ILE A 396 -1.48 -8.91 39.64
CA ILE A 396 -2.08 -9.42 38.40
C ILE A 396 -2.75 -10.77 38.67
N LEU A 397 -2.05 -11.72 39.28
CA LEU A 397 -2.61 -13.02 39.67
C LEU A 397 -3.77 -12.86 40.66
N GLY A 398 -3.80 -11.83 41.49
CA GLY A 398 -4.96 -11.57 42.36
C GLY A 398 -6.25 -11.19 41.63
N ARG A 399 -6.17 -10.76 40.35
CA ARG A 399 -7.32 -10.17 39.61
C ARG A 399 -7.59 -10.80 38.25
N ALA A 400 -6.58 -11.39 37.61
CA ALA A 400 -6.69 -11.93 36.26
C ALA A 400 -7.56 -13.20 36.23
N GLY A 401 -8.42 -13.28 35.21
CA GLY A 401 -9.28 -14.43 34.93
C GLY A 401 -9.41 -14.75 33.44
N ALA A 402 -10.36 -15.60 33.08
CA ALA A 402 -10.51 -16.12 31.71
C ALA A 402 -10.73 -15.03 30.63
N ARG A 403 -11.24 -13.86 31.02
CA ARG A 403 -11.46 -12.68 30.16
C ARG A 403 -10.39 -11.59 30.36
N SER A 404 -9.21 -11.96 30.84
CA SER A 404 -8.06 -11.05 30.98
C SER A 404 -6.98 -11.36 29.95
N LEU A 405 -6.32 -10.31 29.46
CA LEU A 405 -5.06 -10.41 28.72
C LEU A 405 -3.92 -10.02 29.66
N VAL A 406 -2.92 -10.88 29.80
CA VAL A 406 -1.75 -10.66 30.67
C VAL A 406 -0.49 -10.64 29.82
N LEU A 407 0.32 -9.59 29.98
CA LEU A 407 1.55 -9.38 29.23
C LEU A 407 2.70 -9.28 30.22
N LEU A 408 3.61 -10.24 30.20
CA LEU A 408 4.74 -10.31 31.15
C LEU A 408 6.06 -10.29 30.37
N ASP A 409 6.89 -9.30 30.63
CA ASP A 409 8.22 -9.20 30.04
C ASP A 409 9.26 -9.83 31.00
N GLU A 410 10.19 -10.60 30.43
CA GLU A 410 11.30 -11.26 31.11
C GLU A 410 10.92 -12.05 32.36
N LEU A 411 9.85 -12.85 32.26
CA LEU A 411 9.37 -13.65 33.40
C LEU A 411 10.47 -14.61 33.91
N GLY A 412 10.77 -14.50 35.20
CA GLY A 412 11.79 -15.29 35.89
C GLY A 412 13.17 -14.62 35.95
N ALA A 413 13.35 -13.42 35.39
CA ALA A 413 14.60 -12.67 35.44
C ALA A 413 14.88 -12.02 36.82
N GLY A 414 16.10 -11.50 37.00
CA GLY A 414 16.49 -10.73 38.19
C GLY A 414 16.81 -11.52 39.47
N THR A 415 16.87 -12.86 39.42
CA THR A 415 17.24 -13.73 40.55
C THR A 415 18.09 -14.93 40.08
N ASP A 416 18.38 -15.88 40.98
CA ASP A 416 18.99 -17.16 40.62
C ASP A 416 18.22 -17.82 39.46
N PRO A 417 18.88 -18.22 38.36
CA PRO A 417 18.19 -18.75 37.18
C PRO A 417 17.30 -19.96 37.46
N LEU A 418 17.69 -20.85 38.39
CA LEU A 418 16.97 -22.07 38.68
C LEU A 418 15.72 -21.81 39.54
N GLU A 419 15.85 -20.93 40.53
CA GLU A 419 14.71 -20.44 41.31
C GLU A 419 13.74 -19.62 40.45
N GLY A 420 14.27 -18.72 39.61
CA GLY A 420 13.51 -17.89 38.68
C GLY A 420 12.70 -18.72 37.69
N ALA A 421 13.30 -19.74 37.09
CA ALA A 421 12.64 -20.67 36.17
C ALA A 421 11.53 -21.48 36.84
N SER A 422 11.77 -21.95 38.06
CA SER A 422 10.79 -22.71 38.84
C SER A 422 9.58 -21.83 39.18
N LEU A 423 9.82 -20.59 39.59
CA LEU A 423 8.76 -19.63 39.91
C LEU A 423 7.98 -19.22 38.66
N ALA A 424 8.66 -18.90 37.56
CA ALA A 424 8.05 -18.55 36.28
C ALA A 424 7.13 -19.68 35.78
N ARG A 425 7.58 -20.93 35.89
CA ARG A 425 6.75 -22.10 35.55
C ARG A 425 5.49 -22.17 36.41
N ALA A 426 5.61 -22.04 37.73
CA ALA A 426 4.44 -22.06 38.62
C ALA A 426 3.44 -20.93 38.28
N ILE A 427 3.94 -19.74 37.92
CA ILE A 427 3.09 -18.62 37.47
C ILE A 427 2.37 -18.95 36.16
N LEU A 428 3.06 -19.55 35.18
CA LEU A 428 2.42 -19.97 33.92
C LEU A 428 1.36 -21.06 34.14
N GLU A 429 1.64 -22.03 35.01
CA GLU A 429 0.67 -23.09 35.37
C GLU A 429 -0.59 -22.48 36.01
N GLU A 430 -0.43 -21.49 36.88
CA GLU A 430 -1.55 -20.78 37.50
C GLU A 430 -2.37 -19.96 36.49
N LEU A 431 -1.71 -19.23 35.59
CA LEU A 431 -2.39 -18.49 34.51
C LEU A 431 -3.16 -19.44 33.58
N LEU A 432 -2.57 -20.59 33.28
CA LEU A 432 -3.17 -21.62 32.44
C LEU A 432 -4.40 -22.25 33.13
N ALA A 433 -4.30 -22.58 34.42
CA ALA A 433 -5.41 -23.11 35.21
C ALA A 433 -6.62 -22.17 35.23
N ARG A 434 -6.36 -20.85 35.23
CA ARG A 434 -7.38 -19.79 35.17
C ARG A 434 -7.88 -19.48 33.76
N LYS A 435 -7.34 -20.13 32.73
CA LYS A 435 -7.66 -19.92 31.30
C LYS A 435 -7.39 -18.49 30.81
N VAL A 436 -6.44 -17.80 31.46
CA VAL A 436 -6.02 -16.44 31.11
C VAL A 436 -5.33 -16.46 29.75
N LYS A 437 -5.53 -15.42 28.94
CA LYS A 437 -4.76 -15.23 27.71
C LYS A 437 -3.48 -14.49 28.06
N ALA A 438 -2.31 -15.07 27.76
CA ALA A 438 -1.05 -14.46 28.15
C ALA A 438 -0.01 -14.44 27.03
N VAL A 439 0.76 -13.34 26.95
CA VAL A 439 1.98 -13.26 26.16
C VAL A 439 3.13 -13.00 27.12
N VAL A 440 4.09 -13.91 27.13
CA VAL A 440 5.18 -13.90 28.09
C VAL A 440 6.49 -13.93 27.34
N THR A 441 7.42 -13.02 27.65
CA THR A 441 8.79 -13.12 27.14
C THR A 441 9.70 -13.72 28.19
N THR A 442 10.69 -14.51 27.77
CA THR A 442 11.69 -15.06 28.68
C THR A 442 13.00 -15.37 27.97
N HIS A 443 14.07 -15.50 28.73
CA HIS A 443 15.36 -16.01 28.28
C HIS A 443 15.68 -17.41 28.85
N GLN A 444 14.85 -17.97 29.73
CA GLN A 444 15.11 -19.25 30.40
C GLN A 444 14.71 -20.45 29.53
N SER A 445 15.57 -21.47 29.51
CA SER A 445 15.42 -22.66 28.68
C SER A 445 14.28 -23.58 29.17
N GLU A 446 14.04 -23.60 30.48
CA GLU A 446 13.02 -24.42 31.15
C GLU A 446 11.60 -24.09 30.69
N LEU A 447 11.32 -22.81 30.46
CA LEU A 447 10.02 -22.33 29.98
C LEU A 447 9.76 -22.77 28.53
N LYS A 448 10.83 -22.93 27.71
CA LYS A 448 10.70 -23.50 26.35
C LYS A 448 10.23 -24.94 26.40
N ALA A 449 10.81 -25.74 27.31
CA ALA A 449 10.42 -27.12 27.53
C ALA A 449 8.99 -27.23 28.08
N PHE A 450 8.61 -26.35 29.00
CA PHE A 450 7.24 -26.28 29.52
C PHE A 450 6.21 -26.02 28.40
N ALA A 451 6.47 -25.05 27.53
CA ALA A 451 5.59 -24.75 26.40
C ALA A 451 5.47 -25.94 25.43
N TYR A 452 6.54 -26.71 25.22
CA TYR A 452 6.47 -27.92 24.38
C TYR A 452 5.61 -29.03 25.01
N GLN A 453 5.61 -29.15 26.34
CA GLN A 453 4.89 -30.22 27.06
C GLN A 453 3.38 -29.94 27.21
N ASN A 454 2.92 -28.71 26.95
CA ASN A 454 1.54 -28.30 27.21
C ASN A 454 0.86 -27.82 25.92
N GLU A 455 -0.17 -28.53 25.45
CA GLU A 455 -0.88 -28.20 24.19
C GLU A 455 -1.51 -26.79 24.17
N ARG A 456 -1.76 -26.20 25.34
CA ARG A 456 -2.35 -24.86 25.49
C ARG A 456 -1.33 -23.75 25.68
N VAL A 457 -0.05 -24.06 25.56
CA VAL A 457 1.07 -23.12 25.65
C VAL A 457 1.90 -23.28 24.38
N GLU A 458 2.22 -22.19 23.71
CA GLU A 458 2.96 -22.25 22.44
C GLU A 458 4.26 -21.46 22.53
N ASN A 459 5.32 -22.00 21.94
CA ASN A 459 6.60 -21.31 21.83
C ASN A 459 6.58 -20.36 20.65
N ALA A 460 7.17 -19.18 20.79
CA ALA A 460 7.55 -18.34 19.67
C ALA A 460 8.99 -17.90 19.81
N SER A 461 9.62 -17.60 18.68
CA SER A 461 10.94 -17.01 18.64
C SER A 461 10.96 -15.78 17.78
N VAL A 462 11.68 -14.76 18.25
CA VAL A 462 12.06 -13.63 17.39
C VAL A 462 13.26 -14.05 16.56
N GLU A 463 13.17 -13.87 15.25
CA GLU A 463 14.27 -14.14 14.33
C GLU A 463 15.37 -13.06 14.48
N PHE A 464 16.61 -13.53 14.44
CA PHE A 464 17.81 -12.72 14.51
C PHE A 464 18.73 -13.17 13.40
N ASP A 465 19.23 -12.23 12.59
CA ASP A 465 20.16 -12.57 11.52
C ASP A 465 21.59 -12.63 12.08
N PRO A 466 22.20 -13.83 12.18
CA PRO A 466 23.57 -13.97 12.68
C PRO A 466 24.60 -13.38 11.70
N VAL A 467 24.23 -13.18 10.43
CA VAL A 467 25.06 -12.63 9.34
C VAL A 467 25.00 -11.10 9.27
N THR A 468 24.02 -10.44 9.87
CA THR A 468 24.04 -8.96 9.98
C THR A 468 24.08 -8.45 11.42
N LEU A 469 23.91 -9.34 12.40
CA LEU A 469 23.70 -9.02 13.83
C LEU A 469 22.50 -8.10 14.08
N ARG A 470 21.56 -8.05 13.13
CA ARG A 470 20.36 -7.22 13.23
C ARG A 470 19.16 -8.10 13.60
N PRO A 471 18.27 -7.63 14.48
CA PRO A 471 16.96 -8.22 14.62
C PRO A 471 16.24 -8.17 13.27
N THR A 472 15.70 -9.31 12.83
CA THR A 472 14.78 -9.30 11.69
C THR A 472 13.36 -8.99 12.15
N TYR A 473 13.13 -8.91 13.47
CA TYR A 473 11.86 -8.60 14.13
C TYR A 473 10.70 -9.51 13.70
N LYS A 474 10.98 -10.62 13.03
CA LYS A 474 9.97 -11.57 12.56
C LYS A 474 9.69 -12.59 13.66
N LEU A 475 8.41 -12.74 14.02
CA LEU A 475 7.97 -13.71 15.02
C LEU A 475 7.63 -15.04 14.35
N SER A 476 8.30 -16.11 14.79
CA SER A 476 8.05 -17.47 14.31
C SER A 476 7.37 -18.29 15.40
N ILE A 477 6.05 -18.45 15.29
CA ILE A 477 5.19 -19.21 16.23
C ILE A 477 5.37 -20.71 16.01
N GLY A 478 5.47 -21.47 17.09
CA GLY A 478 5.72 -22.91 17.15
C GLY A 478 7.20 -23.30 17.09
N ILE A 479 8.12 -22.33 17.17
CA ILE A 479 9.57 -22.60 17.16
C ILE A 479 10.23 -21.90 18.35
N PRO A 480 10.89 -22.63 19.26
CA PRO A 480 11.69 -22.00 20.31
C PRO A 480 12.96 -21.34 19.73
N GLY A 481 13.36 -20.22 20.32
CA GLY A 481 14.55 -19.47 19.91
C GLY A 481 15.84 -20.16 20.37
N GLN A 482 16.87 -20.13 19.52
CA GLN A 482 18.23 -20.54 19.90
C GLN A 482 18.97 -19.36 20.55
N SER A 483 19.80 -19.67 21.53
CA SER A 483 20.71 -18.70 22.16
C SER A 483 21.95 -18.53 21.26
N ASN A 484 22.01 -17.46 20.47
CA ASN A 484 23.09 -17.20 19.51
C ASN A 484 24.32 -16.51 20.14
N ALA A 485 24.51 -16.62 21.46
CA ALA A 485 25.52 -15.85 22.19
C ALA A 485 26.95 -16.12 21.69
N PHE A 486 27.25 -17.36 21.31
CA PHE A 486 28.57 -17.74 20.82
C PHE A 486 28.87 -17.20 19.41
N GLU A 487 27.88 -17.24 18.52
CA GLU A 487 27.96 -16.72 17.16
C GLU A 487 28.11 -15.19 17.17
N ILE A 488 27.42 -14.51 18.08
CA ILE A 488 27.59 -13.07 18.32
C ILE A 488 29.00 -12.80 18.85
N ALA A 489 29.48 -13.55 19.85
CA ALA A 489 30.80 -13.35 20.44
C ALA A 489 31.95 -13.53 19.44
N LEU A 490 31.90 -14.59 18.60
CA LEU A 490 32.87 -14.81 17.51
C LEU A 490 32.96 -13.60 16.58
N ARG A 491 31.81 -13.03 16.24
CA ARG A 491 31.73 -11.91 15.31
C ARG A 491 32.16 -10.57 15.91
N LEU A 492 31.96 -10.39 17.21
CA LEU A 492 32.51 -9.27 17.96
C LEU A 492 34.04 -9.38 18.13
N GLY A 493 34.66 -10.46 17.63
CA GLY A 493 36.10 -10.66 17.60
C GLY A 493 36.64 -11.53 18.73
N LEU A 494 35.77 -12.25 19.46
CA LEU A 494 36.23 -13.20 20.48
C LEU A 494 36.93 -14.37 19.80
N ASP A 495 38.11 -14.74 20.33
CA ASP A 495 38.91 -15.84 19.80
C ASP A 495 38.09 -17.15 19.70
N PRO A 496 38.04 -17.81 18.53
CA PRO A 496 37.37 -19.08 18.35
C PRO A 496 37.74 -20.14 19.39
N ALA A 497 38.99 -20.18 19.83
CA ALA A 497 39.45 -21.14 20.84
C ALA A 497 38.79 -20.92 22.22
N ILE A 498 38.43 -19.67 22.56
CA ILE A 498 37.70 -19.34 23.78
C ILE A 498 36.24 -19.76 23.65
N VAL A 499 35.63 -19.50 22.49
CA VAL A 499 34.24 -19.88 22.21
C VAL A 499 34.07 -21.40 22.22
N ASP A 500 34.99 -22.14 21.60
CA ASP A 500 34.97 -23.60 21.59
C ASP A 500 35.14 -24.19 22.98
N ARG A 501 35.93 -23.53 23.84
CA ARG A 501 36.05 -23.91 25.25
C ARG A 501 34.76 -23.63 26.01
N ALA A 502 34.14 -22.47 25.77
CA ALA A 502 32.88 -22.08 26.41
C ALA A 502 31.72 -23.02 26.01
N ARG A 503 31.65 -23.47 24.76
CA ARG A 503 30.66 -24.47 24.31
C ARG A 503 30.73 -25.77 25.10
N ARG A 504 31.90 -26.18 25.59
CA ARG A 504 32.08 -27.41 26.40
C ARG A 504 31.52 -27.28 27.82
N PHE A 505 31.31 -26.06 28.32
CA PHE A 505 30.70 -25.84 29.63
C PHE A 505 29.17 -25.87 29.61
N VAL A 506 28.56 -25.82 28.41
CA VAL A 506 27.10 -25.94 28.27
C VAL A 506 26.66 -27.37 28.62
N PRO A 507 25.66 -27.55 29.52
CA PRO A 507 25.16 -28.88 29.87
C PRO A 507 24.74 -29.70 28.66
N ARG A 508 25.00 -31.01 28.71
CA ARG A 508 24.71 -31.93 27.58
C ARG A 508 23.23 -31.92 27.16
N GLN A 509 22.30 -31.86 28.12
CA GLN A 509 20.86 -31.76 27.84
C GLN A 509 20.50 -30.49 27.05
N GLU A 510 21.15 -29.36 27.37
CA GLU A 510 20.89 -28.09 26.69
C GLU A 510 21.51 -28.07 25.28
N GLN A 511 22.64 -28.75 25.09
CA GLN A 511 23.22 -28.99 23.76
C GLN A 511 22.32 -29.89 22.88
N GLU A 512 21.76 -30.96 23.45
CA GLU A 512 20.83 -31.88 22.75
C GLU A 512 19.52 -31.17 22.36
N LEU A 513 18.95 -30.37 23.28
CA LEU A 513 17.79 -29.53 22.99
C LEU A 513 18.10 -28.52 21.87
N GLY A 514 19.25 -27.85 21.94
CA GLY A 514 19.69 -26.91 20.90
C GLY A 514 19.78 -27.53 19.51
N ARG A 515 20.28 -28.78 19.41
CA ARG A 515 20.34 -29.54 18.16
C ARG A 515 18.96 -29.92 17.62
N MET A 516 18.06 -30.42 18.47
CA MET A 516 16.68 -30.71 18.06
C MET A 516 15.98 -29.46 17.52
N ILE A 517 16.18 -28.30 18.18
CA ILE A 517 15.61 -27.03 17.72
C ILE A 517 16.18 -26.64 16.34
N ALA A 518 17.47 -26.92 16.09
CA ALA A 518 18.11 -26.64 14.79
C ALA A 518 17.48 -27.50 13.69
N GLU A 519 17.36 -28.80 13.93
CA GLU A 519 16.77 -29.76 12.98
C GLU A 519 15.30 -29.44 12.69
N LEU A 520 14.52 -29.07 13.72
CA LEU A 520 13.13 -28.64 13.56
C LEU A 520 13.01 -27.36 12.72
N LYS A 521 13.90 -26.38 12.95
CA LYS A 521 13.95 -25.15 12.14
C LYS A 521 14.23 -25.47 10.67
N GLU A 522 15.22 -26.31 10.41
CA GLU A 522 15.58 -26.70 9.05
C GLU A 522 14.44 -27.44 8.35
N SER A 523 13.84 -28.41 9.04
CA SER A 523 12.69 -29.17 8.52
C SER A 523 11.51 -28.27 8.18
N ARG A 524 11.14 -27.34 9.08
CA ARG A 524 10.02 -26.44 8.85
C ARG A 524 10.31 -25.41 7.75
N TYR A 525 11.53 -24.88 7.70
CA TYR A 525 11.94 -23.99 6.61
C TYR A 525 11.79 -24.69 5.26
N ARG A 526 12.23 -25.96 5.17
CA ARG A 526 12.06 -26.79 3.96
C ARG A 526 10.58 -26.94 3.57
N VAL A 527 9.71 -27.25 4.55
CA VAL A 527 8.26 -27.35 4.33
C VAL A 527 7.66 -26.02 3.87
N GLU A 528 8.09 -24.88 4.43
CA GLU A 528 7.59 -23.56 4.02
C GLU A 528 8.01 -23.18 2.60
N VAL A 529 9.25 -23.50 2.20
CA VAL A 529 9.73 -23.30 0.82
C VAL A 529 8.95 -24.17 -0.15
N GLU A 530 8.86 -25.48 0.11
CA GLU A 530 8.09 -26.41 -0.73
C GLU A 530 6.62 -25.99 -0.85
N ARG A 531 6.02 -25.48 0.23
CA ARG A 531 4.63 -25.00 0.22
C ARG A 531 4.46 -23.75 -0.63
N ARG A 532 5.43 -22.82 -0.64
CA ARG A 532 5.41 -21.64 -1.51
C ARG A 532 5.52 -22.03 -2.97
N GLU A 533 6.50 -22.87 -3.30
CA GLU A 533 6.71 -23.40 -4.66
C GLU A 533 5.45 -24.11 -5.17
N LEU A 534 4.83 -24.95 -4.34
CA LEU A 534 3.57 -25.62 -4.66
C LEU A 534 2.43 -24.62 -4.92
N SER A 535 2.35 -23.53 -4.16
CA SER A 535 1.30 -22.52 -4.35
C SER A 535 1.50 -21.73 -5.65
N GLU A 536 2.74 -21.40 -5.99
CA GLU A 536 3.07 -20.71 -7.24
C GLU A 536 2.82 -21.60 -8.45
N ALA A 537 3.23 -22.87 -8.37
CA ALA A 537 2.94 -23.88 -9.40
C ALA A 537 1.43 -24.06 -9.60
N ARG A 538 0.64 -24.10 -8.52
CA ARG A 538 -0.83 -24.16 -8.63
C ARG A 538 -1.41 -22.94 -9.32
N ARG A 539 -0.95 -21.73 -8.97
CA ARG A 539 -1.41 -20.49 -9.61
C ARG A 539 -1.08 -20.46 -11.10
N GLN A 540 0.11 -20.92 -11.48
CA GLN A 540 0.51 -21.04 -12.89
C GLN A 540 -0.36 -22.05 -13.64
N LEU A 541 -0.66 -23.19 -13.02
CA LEU A 541 -1.52 -24.22 -13.60
C LEU A 541 -2.95 -23.72 -13.81
N GLU A 542 -3.51 -22.98 -12.86
CA GLU A 542 -4.84 -22.36 -12.98
C GLU A 542 -4.87 -21.34 -14.14
N GLU A 543 -3.83 -20.51 -14.28
CA GLU A 543 -3.73 -19.55 -15.38
C GLU A 543 -3.59 -20.26 -16.74
N GLN A 544 -2.78 -21.31 -16.84
CA GLN A 544 -2.66 -22.13 -18.05
C GLN A 544 -3.98 -22.82 -18.41
N GLN A 545 -4.71 -23.35 -17.43
CA GLN A 545 -6.04 -23.92 -17.67
C GLN A 545 -7.02 -22.87 -18.19
N ARG A 546 -6.97 -21.65 -17.65
CA ARG A 546 -7.79 -20.54 -18.13
C ARG A 546 -7.46 -20.17 -19.57
N GLN A 547 -6.17 -20.06 -19.92
CA GLN A 547 -5.72 -19.79 -21.28
C GLN A 547 -6.15 -20.89 -22.26
N LEU A 548 -5.90 -22.15 -21.92
CA LEU A 548 -6.33 -23.30 -22.73
C LEU A 548 -7.85 -23.35 -22.92
N SER A 549 -8.62 -22.97 -21.90
CA SER A 549 -10.08 -22.90 -22.02
C SER A 549 -10.52 -21.83 -23.01
N GLN A 550 -9.89 -20.65 -22.98
CA GLN A 550 -10.17 -19.56 -23.93
C GLN A 550 -9.76 -19.93 -25.36
N GLU A 551 -8.57 -20.51 -25.55
CA GLU A 551 -8.12 -20.99 -26.87
C GLU A 551 -9.06 -22.06 -27.42
N ARG A 552 -9.53 -22.99 -26.58
CA ARG A 552 -10.47 -24.03 -26.97
C ARG A 552 -11.82 -23.43 -27.39
N GLU A 553 -12.33 -22.43 -26.69
CA GLU A 553 -13.56 -21.74 -27.07
C GLU A 553 -13.43 -21.04 -28.41
N LEU A 554 -12.33 -20.31 -28.62
CA LEU A 554 -12.03 -19.65 -29.90
C LEU A 554 -11.94 -20.67 -31.05
N PHE A 555 -11.22 -21.78 -30.84
CA PHE A 555 -11.11 -22.85 -31.83
C PHE A 555 -12.48 -23.47 -32.19
N LEU A 556 -13.35 -23.68 -31.19
CA LEU A 556 -14.70 -24.20 -31.42
C LEU A 556 -15.59 -23.20 -32.17
N GLU A 557 -15.37 -21.90 -31.99
CA GLU A 557 -16.06 -20.85 -32.73
C GLU A 557 -15.57 -20.77 -34.18
N GLU A 558 -14.26 -20.77 -34.42
CA GLU A 558 -13.67 -20.83 -35.77
C GLU A 558 -14.14 -22.07 -36.53
N LYS A 559 -14.14 -23.24 -35.88
CA LYS A 559 -14.64 -24.48 -36.49
C LYS A 559 -16.11 -24.36 -36.89
N ARG A 560 -16.96 -23.74 -36.05
CA ARG A 560 -18.38 -23.49 -36.39
C ARG A 560 -18.50 -22.59 -37.60
N ASN A 561 -17.74 -21.49 -37.63
CA ASN A 561 -17.74 -20.54 -38.74
C ASN A 561 -17.32 -21.20 -40.06
N ILE A 562 -16.27 -22.03 -40.04
CA ILE A 562 -15.82 -22.78 -41.22
C ILE A 562 -16.90 -23.75 -41.71
N ILE A 563 -17.56 -24.48 -40.81
CA ILE A 563 -18.64 -25.41 -41.18
C ILE A 563 -19.82 -24.65 -41.79
N GLU A 564 -20.23 -23.51 -41.21
CA GLU A 564 -21.30 -22.69 -41.75
C GLU A 564 -20.96 -22.09 -43.12
N GLU A 565 -19.75 -21.55 -43.29
CA GLU A 565 -19.29 -21.07 -44.58
C GLU A 565 -19.27 -22.17 -45.63
N THR A 566 -18.80 -23.36 -45.26
CA THR A 566 -18.75 -24.53 -46.16
C THR A 566 -20.15 -24.94 -46.58
N ARG A 567 -21.12 -24.96 -45.64
CA ARG A 567 -22.54 -25.21 -45.94
C ARG A 567 -23.12 -24.15 -46.88
N ARG A 568 -22.89 -22.86 -46.63
CA ARG A 568 -23.35 -21.76 -47.51
C ARG A 568 -22.76 -21.88 -48.92
N LYS A 569 -21.47 -22.22 -49.03
CA LYS A 569 -20.80 -22.45 -50.33
C LYS A 569 -21.42 -23.66 -51.05
N ALA A 570 -21.72 -24.74 -50.34
CA ALA A 570 -22.40 -25.91 -50.89
C ALA A 570 -23.83 -25.59 -51.37
N ASP A 571 -24.62 -24.89 -50.57
CA ASP A 571 -26.00 -24.51 -50.92
C ASP A 571 -26.04 -23.58 -52.14
N SER A 572 -25.17 -22.58 -52.20
CA SER A 572 -25.07 -21.68 -53.35
C SER A 572 -24.61 -22.39 -54.62
N TYR A 573 -23.71 -23.37 -54.49
CA TYR A 573 -23.32 -24.25 -55.60
C TYR A 573 -24.50 -25.11 -56.09
N LEU A 574 -25.27 -25.72 -55.19
CA LEU A 574 -26.45 -26.51 -55.55
C LEU A 574 -27.52 -25.67 -56.27
N VAL A 575 -27.75 -24.43 -55.82
CA VAL A 575 -28.66 -23.50 -56.50
C VAL A 575 -28.15 -23.16 -57.91
N ARG A 576 -26.84 -22.94 -58.07
CA ARG A 576 -26.22 -22.67 -59.37
C ARG A 576 -26.38 -23.85 -60.33
N VAL A 577 -26.10 -25.06 -59.86
CA VAL A 577 -26.25 -26.30 -60.64
C VAL A 577 -27.70 -26.52 -61.06
N ARG A 578 -28.68 -26.28 -60.17
CA ARG A 578 -30.11 -26.36 -60.53
C ARG A 578 -30.47 -25.37 -61.62
N ARG A 579 -30.01 -24.12 -61.50
CA ARG A 579 -30.30 -23.08 -62.49
C ARG A 579 -29.67 -23.40 -63.85
N GLU A 580 -28.43 -23.88 -63.88
CA GLU A 580 -27.78 -24.33 -65.12
C GLU A 580 -28.50 -25.52 -65.75
N ALA A 581 -29.01 -26.46 -64.93
CA ALA A 581 -29.81 -27.58 -65.41
C ALA A 581 -31.17 -27.13 -65.99
N ASP A 582 -31.84 -26.18 -65.33
CA ASP A 582 -33.11 -25.60 -65.80
C ASP A 582 -32.90 -24.81 -67.11
N ASP A 583 -31.87 -23.97 -67.18
CA ASP A 583 -31.51 -23.21 -68.39
C ASP A 583 -31.19 -24.16 -69.57
N ALA A 584 -30.46 -25.25 -69.32
CA ALA A 584 -30.18 -26.27 -70.32
C ALA A 584 -31.44 -27.01 -70.80
N LEU A 585 -32.38 -27.29 -69.88
CA LEU A 585 -33.67 -27.88 -70.22
C LEU A 585 -34.54 -26.93 -71.05
N GLU A 586 -34.53 -25.62 -70.76
CA GLU A 586 -35.19 -24.61 -71.58
C GLU A 586 -34.56 -24.50 -72.98
N GLU A 587 -33.23 -24.51 -73.08
CA GLU A 587 -32.52 -24.45 -74.37
C GLU A 587 -32.85 -25.67 -75.25
N ILE A 588 -32.92 -26.86 -74.65
CA ILE A 588 -33.35 -28.09 -75.34
C ILE A 588 -34.82 -27.99 -75.78
N LYS A 589 -35.72 -27.50 -74.92
CA LYS A 589 -37.13 -27.30 -75.27
C LYS A 589 -37.34 -26.27 -76.38
N ALA A 590 -36.56 -25.19 -76.39
CA ALA A 590 -36.60 -24.17 -77.42
C ALA A 590 -36.13 -24.73 -78.77
N LYS A 591 -35.01 -25.48 -78.79
CA LYS A 591 -34.47 -26.12 -79.99
C LYS A 591 -35.37 -27.23 -80.55
N LEU A 592 -36.14 -27.91 -79.71
CA LEU A 592 -37.14 -28.91 -80.15
C LEU A 592 -38.41 -28.29 -80.78
N LYS A 593 -38.65 -26.98 -80.60
CA LYS A 593 -39.83 -26.29 -81.18
C LYS A 593 -39.59 -25.73 -82.59
N GLU A 594 -38.35 -25.64 -83.06
CA GLU A 594 -38.06 -25.26 -84.46
C GLU A 594 -38.04 -26.49 -85.38
N LYS A 595 -39.08 -26.63 -86.21
CA LYS A 595 -39.25 -27.73 -87.19
C LYS A 595 -38.41 -27.51 -88.46
N THR A 596 -37.08 -27.59 -88.32
CA THR A 596 -36.16 -27.83 -89.46
C THR A 596 -35.04 -28.76 -88.97
N PRO A 597 -34.74 -29.90 -89.63
CA PRO A 597 -33.82 -30.92 -89.12
C PRO A 597 -32.35 -30.46 -89.18
N PRO A 598 -31.64 -30.30 -88.03
CA PRO A 598 -30.24 -29.90 -88.02
C PRO A 598 -29.29 -31.10 -88.07
N LYS A 599 -28.08 -30.84 -88.61
CA LYS A 599 -27.00 -31.80 -88.84
C LYS A 599 -26.51 -32.42 -87.51
N TRP A 600 -26.29 -33.74 -87.53
CA TRP A 600 -25.82 -34.58 -86.41
C TRP A 600 -24.67 -34.02 -85.54
N HIS A 601 -23.83 -33.14 -86.10
CA HIS A 601 -22.70 -32.51 -85.39
C HIS A 601 -23.06 -31.47 -84.32
N GLU A 602 -24.30 -30.96 -84.28
CA GLU A 602 -24.72 -30.01 -83.25
C GLU A 602 -25.34 -30.70 -82.02
N LEU A 603 -25.97 -31.87 -82.23
CA LEU A 603 -26.48 -32.74 -81.16
C LEU A 603 -25.35 -33.34 -80.31
N GLU A 604 -24.18 -33.61 -80.89
CA GLU A 604 -22.99 -34.10 -80.18
C GLU A 604 -22.38 -33.07 -79.21
N ARG A 605 -22.44 -31.77 -79.55
CA ARG A 605 -21.93 -30.68 -78.68
C ARG A 605 -22.85 -30.41 -77.49
N SER A 606 -24.16 -30.49 -77.70
CA SER A 606 -25.16 -30.32 -76.63
C SER A 606 -25.22 -31.55 -75.71
N ARG A 607 -24.99 -32.76 -76.23
CA ARG A 607 -24.85 -33.98 -75.40
C ARG A 607 -23.56 -33.97 -74.56
N ARG A 608 -22.47 -33.36 -75.05
CA ARG A 608 -21.21 -33.17 -74.29
C ARG A 608 -21.29 -32.12 -73.17
N LYS A 609 -22.19 -31.12 -73.27
CA LYS A 609 -22.41 -30.12 -72.21
C LYS A 609 -23.29 -30.63 -71.05
N LEU A 610 -24.15 -31.62 -71.29
CA LEU A 610 -25.03 -32.21 -70.27
C LEU A 610 -24.54 -33.58 -69.71
N ARG A 611 -23.50 -34.20 -70.27
CA ARG A 611 -22.94 -35.50 -69.82
C ARG A 611 -21.60 -35.44 -69.06
N SER A 612 -21.15 -34.27 -68.62
CA SER A 612 -20.09 -34.19 -67.59
C SER A 612 -20.46 -33.28 -66.42
N SER A 613 -21.75 -32.96 -66.28
CA SER A 613 -22.38 -32.55 -65.01
C SER A 613 -22.74 -33.78 -64.16
N GLU A 614 -21.96 -34.86 -64.26
CA GLU A 614 -21.78 -35.79 -63.16
C GLU A 614 -20.83 -35.09 -62.19
N VAL A 615 -21.40 -34.46 -61.17
CA VAL A 615 -20.61 -33.98 -60.03
C VAL A 615 -19.98 -35.22 -59.41
N PRO A 616 -18.64 -35.27 -59.33
CA PRO A 616 -17.94 -36.29 -58.57
C PRO A 616 -18.43 -36.20 -57.13
N VAL A 617 -19.01 -37.28 -56.62
CA VAL A 617 -18.82 -37.58 -55.20
C VAL A 617 -17.30 -37.75 -55.07
N PRO A 618 -16.58 -37.00 -54.23
CA PRO A 618 -15.23 -37.39 -53.87
C PRO A 618 -15.33 -38.62 -52.95
N TYR A 619 -15.67 -39.76 -53.56
CA TYR A 619 -15.01 -41.00 -53.23
C TYR A 619 -13.80 -41.02 -54.15
N ASP A 620 -12.62 -40.74 -53.59
CA ASP A 620 -11.38 -41.02 -54.30
C ASP A 620 -11.35 -42.53 -54.59
N GLU A 621 -11.69 -42.89 -55.83
CA GLU A 621 -11.18 -44.09 -56.46
C GLU A 621 -9.66 -43.97 -56.47
N GLN A 622 -9.03 -44.98 -55.86
CA GLN A 622 -7.63 -45.30 -56.06
C GLN A 622 -7.32 -45.34 -57.56
N PRO A 623 -6.32 -44.59 -58.06
CA PRO A 623 -5.66 -44.97 -59.29
C PRO A 623 -4.75 -46.16 -59.00
N ALA A 624 -5.03 -47.27 -59.68
CA ALA A 624 -4.07 -48.37 -59.86
C ALA A 624 -2.78 -47.82 -60.54
N PRO A 625 -1.64 -48.45 -60.28
CA PRO A 625 -0.33 -47.78 -60.28
C PRO A 625 0.24 -47.57 -61.68
N PRO A 626 0.92 -46.45 -61.94
CA PRO A 626 1.99 -46.42 -62.92
C PRO A 626 3.32 -46.72 -62.22
N GLY A 627 3.96 -47.79 -62.67
CA GLY A 627 5.41 -47.82 -62.90
C GLY A 627 6.28 -47.87 -61.65
N THR A 628 6.62 -49.09 -61.27
CA THR A 628 7.87 -49.44 -60.57
C THR A 628 9.07 -48.85 -61.31
N GLU A 629 9.56 -47.71 -60.83
CA GLU A 629 10.93 -47.26 -61.08
C GLU A 629 11.76 -47.43 -59.79
N ASP A 630 12.96 -47.95 -59.98
CA ASP A 630 13.90 -48.60 -59.06
C ASP A 630 13.95 -48.01 -57.63
N MET A 631 13.24 -48.65 -56.68
CA MET A 631 13.25 -48.26 -55.26
C MET A 631 14.38 -48.94 -54.49
N GLY A 632 15.59 -48.40 -54.65
CA GLY A 632 16.77 -48.84 -53.90
C GLY A 632 16.83 -48.33 -52.45
N PRO A 633 17.73 -48.89 -51.62
CA PRO A 633 18.07 -48.34 -50.31
C PRO A 633 18.45 -46.85 -50.40
N GLY A 634 17.89 -46.02 -49.52
CA GLY A 634 18.09 -44.58 -49.48
C GLY A 634 16.97 -43.75 -50.12
N THR A 635 16.03 -44.36 -50.84
CA THR A 635 14.89 -43.64 -51.43
C THR A 635 13.86 -43.25 -50.36
N TYR A 636 13.39 -42.00 -50.41
CA TYR A 636 12.33 -41.51 -49.54
C TYR A 636 10.97 -41.95 -50.09
N VAL A 637 10.18 -42.61 -49.25
CA VAL A 637 8.90 -43.22 -49.63
C VAL A 637 7.82 -42.88 -48.62
N GLU A 638 6.58 -42.80 -49.11
CA GLU A 638 5.39 -42.80 -48.27
C GLU A 638 4.78 -44.20 -48.25
N ILE A 639 4.47 -44.69 -47.05
CA ILE A 639 3.74 -45.94 -46.87
C ILE A 639 2.23 -45.62 -46.94
N ARG A 640 1.57 -46.00 -48.03
CA ARG A 640 0.16 -45.66 -48.31
C ARG A 640 -0.80 -46.13 -47.22
N THR A 641 -0.57 -47.31 -46.65
CA THR A 641 -1.48 -47.94 -45.70
C THR A 641 -1.56 -47.24 -44.34
N ILE A 642 -0.49 -46.55 -43.92
CA ILE A 642 -0.42 -45.86 -42.62
C ILE A 642 -0.19 -44.35 -42.73
N GLY A 643 0.05 -43.82 -43.95
CA GLY A 643 0.28 -42.39 -44.19
C GLY A 643 1.57 -41.84 -43.56
N GLN A 644 2.55 -42.69 -43.29
CA GLN A 644 3.83 -42.31 -42.69
C GLN A 644 4.96 -42.35 -43.74
N LYS A 645 5.93 -41.43 -43.60
CA LYS A 645 7.00 -41.21 -44.57
C LYS A 645 8.36 -41.59 -44.00
N GLY A 646 9.18 -42.25 -44.79
CA GLY A 646 10.43 -42.82 -44.31
C GLY A 646 11.40 -43.14 -45.44
N TYR A 647 12.59 -43.64 -45.07
CA TYR A 647 13.62 -44.04 -46.03
C TYR A 647 13.68 -45.56 -46.12
N ILE A 648 13.78 -46.10 -47.33
CA ILE A 648 14.06 -47.52 -47.53
C ILE A 648 15.48 -47.81 -47.04
N LEU A 649 15.65 -48.79 -46.15
CA LEU A 649 16.96 -49.19 -45.64
C LEU A 649 17.55 -50.36 -46.42
N GLU A 650 16.72 -51.31 -46.86
CA GLU A 650 17.17 -52.56 -47.50
C GLU A 650 16.24 -52.95 -48.65
N ARG A 651 16.74 -53.75 -49.59
CA ARG A 651 15.97 -54.25 -50.75
C ARG A 651 14.93 -55.30 -50.33
N PRO A 652 13.92 -55.62 -51.17
CA PRO A 652 12.90 -56.59 -50.82
C PRO A 652 13.51 -57.95 -50.46
N ASN A 653 13.04 -58.55 -49.37
CA ASN A 653 13.37 -59.92 -49.00
C ASN A 653 12.68 -60.93 -49.95
N ALA A 654 12.95 -62.23 -49.81
CA ALA A 654 12.39 -63.28 -50.67
C ALA A 654 10.84 -63.39 -50.66
N GLN A 655 10.17 -62.66 -49.76
CA GLN A 655 8.71 -62.59 -49.60
C GLN A 655 8.13 -61.26 -50.13
N GLY A 656 8.96 -60.36 -50.68
CA GLY A 656 8.54 -59.10 -51.30
C GLY A 656 8.38 -57.92 -50.33
N GLU A 657 8.86 -58.03 -49.09
CA GLU A 657 8.80 -56.97 -48.07
C GLU A 657 10.11 -56.18 -48.00
N VAL A 658 9.99 -54.87 -47.86
CA VAL A 658 11.05 -53.85 -47.83
C VAL A 658 11.10 -53.21 -46.44
N LEU A 659 12.30 -53.06 -45.87
CA LEU A 659 12.47 -52.43 -44.57
C LEU A 659 12.54 -50.90 -44.72
N VAL A 660 11.58 -50.18 -44.13
CA VAL A 660 11.48 -48.72 -44.17
C VAL A 660 11.67 -48.14 -42.77
N GLN A 661 12.55 -47.14 -42.65
CA GLN A 661 12.72 -46.37 -41.43
C GLN A 661 11.80 -45.17 -41.42
N VAL A 662 10.89 -45.12 -40.45
CA VAL A 662 10.04 -43.96 -40.19
C VAL A 662 10.41 -43.38 -38.83
N GLY A 663 11.10 -42.24 -38.83
CA GLY A 663 11.67 -41.65 -37.61
C GLY A 663 12.69 -42.60 -36.95
N ILE A 664 12.38 -43.03 -35.72
CA ILE A 664 13.21 -43.97 -34.94
C ILE A 664 12.80 -45.44 -35.10
N LEU A 665 11.67 -45.72 -35.77
CA LEU A 665 11.12 -47.07 -35.93
C LEU A 665 11.50 -47.66 -37.30
N LYS A 666 11.74 -48.97 -37.35
CA LYS A 666 11.97 -49.73 -38.59
C LYS A 666 10.80 -50.69 -38.81
N LEU A 667 10.16 -50.59 -39.97
CA LEU A 667 8.97 -51.37 -40.33
C LEU A 667 9.23 -52.17 -41.61
N ALA A 668 8.80 -53.44 -41.64
CA ALA A 668 8.79 -54.24 -42.87
C ALA A 668 7.44 -54.03 -43.59
N VAL A 669 7.48 -53.56 -44.83
CA VAL A 669 6.30 -53.17 -45.62
C VAL A 669 6.43 -53.72 -47.03
N LYS A 670 5.35 -54.22 -47.63
CA LYS A 670 5.37 -54.71 -49.00
C LYS A 670 5.69 -53.60 -49.99
N GLN A 671 6.48 -53.91 -51.02
CA GLN A 671 6.93 -52.90 -52.00
C GLN A 671 5.78 -52.22 -52.74
N GLU A 672 4.66 -52.91 -52.93
CA GLU A 672 3.44 -52.38 -53.58
C GLU A 672 2.74 -51.24 -52.81
N ASP A 673 2.95 -51.18 -51.48
CA ASP A 673 2.36 -50.16 -50.61
C ASP A 673 3.25 -48.91 -50.47
N LEU A 674 4.41 -48.90 -51.14
CA LEU A 674 5.37 -47.81 -51.12
C LEU A 674 5.22 -46.94 -52.37
N VAL A 675 5.22 -45.63 -52.17
CA VAL A 675 5.30 -44.66 -53.26
C VAL A 675 6.55 -43.81 -53.08
N ALA A 676 7.40 -43.79 -54.10
CA ALA A 676 8.57 -42.92 -54.14
C ALA A 676 8.12 -41.47 -54.10
N MET A 677 8.67 -40.74 -53.14
CA MET A 677 8.47 -39.31 -52.95
C MET A 677 9.80 -38.61 -53.19
N GLN A 678 9.74 -37.36 -53.64
CA GLN A 678 10.91 -36.50 -53.57
C GLN A 678 11.20 -36.22 -52.08
N SER A 679 12.46 -36.38 -51.67
CA SER A 679 12.82 -36.10 -50.28
C SER A 679 12.60 -34.63 -49.96
N PRO A 680 12.20 -34.27 -48.72
CA PRO A 680 11.98 -32.87 -48.33
C PRO A 680 13.22 -32.00 -48.55
N GLU A 681 14.41 -32.60 -48.59
CA GLU A 681 15.68 -31.91 -48.77
C GLU A 681 15.88 -31.31 -50.18
N GLN A 682 15.11 -31.71 -51.20
CA GLN A 682 15.17 -31.10 -52.54
C GLN A 682 14.06 -30.06 -52.84
N GLU A 683 12.98 -29.99 -52.06
CA GLU A 683 11.96 -28.91 -52.17
C GLU A 683 12.19 -27.73 -51.21
N ILE A 684 13.14 -27.85 -50.27
CA ILE A 684 13.50 -26.77 -49.33
C ILE A 684 14.21 -25.58 -50.03
N SER A 685 14.65 -25.74 -51.29
CA SER A 685 15.41 -24.72 -52.03
C SER A 685 14.61 -23.49 -52.53
N ARG A 686 13.29 -23.41 -52.37
CA ARG A 686 12.51 -22.24 -52.89
C ARG A 686 11.59 -21.51 -51.92
N LYS A 687 11.47 -21.94 -50.65
CA LYS A 687 10.56 -21.27 -49.69
C LYS A 687 11.08 -21.11 -48.24
N LYS A 688 12.39 -21.17 -48.00
CA LYS A 688 12.99 -20.96 -46.66
C LYS A 688 13.99 -19.81 -46.57
N ASN A 689 13.74 -18.69 -47.26
CA ASN A 689 14.67 -17.56 -47.28
C ASN A 689 14.28 -16.34 -46.45
N ASN A 690 13.36 -16.36 -45.48
CA ASN A 690 13.05 -15.10 -44.77
C ASN A 690 12.67 -15.11 -43.28
N THR A 691 12.91 -16.16 -42.50
CA THR A 691 12.63 -16.07 -41.04
C THR A 691 13.60 -16.80 -40.11
N PHE A 692 14.58 -17.58 -40.63
CA PHE A 692 15.60 -18.21 -39.78
C PHE A 692 17.00 -17.56 -39.92
N LEU A 693 17.24 -16.83 -41.01
CA LEU A 693 18.52 -16.15 -41.31
C LEU A 693 18.66 -14.74 -40.68
N GLU A 694 17.60 -14.18 -40.09
CA GLU A 694 17.71 -12.88 -39.39
C GLU A 694 18.28 -13.02 -37.97
N LYS A 695 18.04 -14.14 -37.28
CA LYS A 695 18.68 -14.40 -35.97
C LYS A 695 20.13 -14.87 -36.09
N ALA A 696 20.49 -15.57 -37.17
CA ALA A 696 21.86 -16.02 -37.41
C ALA A 696 22.82 -14.91 -37.89
N ARG A 697 22.32 -13.76 -38.36
CA ARG A 697 23.18 -12.63 -38.77
C ARG A 697 23.64 -11.70 -37.64
N TYR A 698 23.14 -11.88 -36.41
CA TYR A 698 23.42 -10.98 -35.28
C TYR A 698 24.00 -11.68 -34.03
N ILE A 699 24.41 -12.95 -34.12
CA ILE A 699 25.17 -13.56 -33.02
C ILE A 699 26.59 -13.01 -33.08
N SER A 700 26.91 -12.20 -32.06
CA SER A 700 28.25 -11.69 -31.81
C SER A 700 29.23 -12.86 -31.67
N SER A 701 30.45 -12.74 -32.17
CA SER A 701 31.52 -13.73 -31.94
C SER A 701 32.14 -13.60 -30.54
N GLU A 702 31.58 -12.73 -29.71
CA GLU A 702 31.97 -12.50 -28.33
C GLU A 702 30.78 -12.31 -27.39
N ILE A 703 30.93 -12.80 -26.17
CA ILE A 703 30.00 -12.61 -25.05
C ILE A 703 30.72 -11.99 -23.86
N ASP A 704 30.09 -11.00 -23.21
CA ASP A 704 30.61 -10.32 -22.03
C ASP A 704 29.80 -10.67 -20.78
N LEU A 705 30.50 -11.21 -19.79
CA LEU A 705 29.93 -11.80 -18.57
C LEU A 705 30.36 -11.02 -17.32
N ARG A 706 31.00 -9.86 -17.49
CA ARG A 706 31.45 -9.03 -16.38
C ARG A 706 30.26 -8.51 -15.58
N GLY A 707 30.31 -8.70 -14.26
CA GLY A 707 29.27 -8.24 -13.32
C GLY A 707 28.21 -9.30 -12.98
N LEU A 708 28.29 -10.49 -13.58
CA LEU A 708 27.41 -11.62 -13.25
C LEU A 708 27.98 -12.48 -12.11
N THR A 709 27.11 -13.25 -11.44
CA THR A 709 27.53 -14.31 -10.53
C THR A 709 28.06 -15.53 -11.30
N ALA A 710 28.76 -16.45 -10.65
CA ALA A 710 29.35 -17.61 -11.32
C ALA A 710 28.31 -18.51 -12.00
N ASP A 711 27.18 -18.76 -11.32
CA ASP A 711 26.13 -19.65 -11.81
C ASP A 711 25.36 -19.02 -12.98
N ASP A 712 25.05 -17.71 -12.88
CA ASP A 712 24.39 -16.96 -13.96
C ASP A 712 25.27 -16.88 -15.22
N ALA A 713 26.58 -16.73 -15.03
CA ALA A 713 27.53 -16.66 -16.13
C ALA A 713 27.64 -17.99 -16.87
N VAL A 714 27.66 -19.12 -16.16
CA VAL A 714 27.67 -20.46 -16.77
C VAL A 714 26.41 -20.70 -17.61
N LEU A 715 25.24 -20.36 -17.08
CA LEU A 715 23.96 -20.52 -17.80
C LEU A 715 23.90 -19.65 -19.07
N GLN A 716 24.46 -18.44 -19.04
CA GLN A 716 24.54 -17.60 -20.23
C GLN A 716 25.53 -18.13 -21.27
N VAL A 717 26.67 -18.68 -20.83
CA VAL A 717 27.65 -19.31 -21.72
C VAL A 717 27.05 -20.55 -22.39
N GLU A 718 26.34 -21.39 -21.65
CA GLU A 718 25.68 -22.58 -22.17
C GLU A 718 24.76 -22.25 -23.35
N ARG A 719 23.82 -21.32 -23.13
CA ARG A 719 22.88 -20.87 -24.16
C ARG A 719 23.59 -20.22 -25.35
N TYR A 720 24.58 -19.38 -25.08
CA TYR A 720 25.34 -18.70 -26.13
C TYR A 720 26.16 -19.68 -26.99
N LEU A 721 26.73 -20.74 -26.42
CA LEU A 721 27.49 -21.73 -27.18
C LEU A 721 26.59 -22.62 -28.03
N GLU A 722 25.36 -22.92 -27.60
CA GLU A 722 24.36 -23.58 -28.45
C GLU A 722 24.01 -22.70 -29.65
N ASP A 723 23.75 -21.41 -29.41
CA ASP A 723 23.45 -20.43 -30.45
C ASP A 723 24.64 -20.24 -31.41
N ALA A 724 25.87 -20.13 -30.89
CA ALA A 724 27.09 -20.00 -31.68
C ALA A 724 27.40 -21.26 -32.51
N TYR A 725 27.11 -22.44 -31.97
CA TYR A 725 27.23 -23.71 -32.69
C TYR A 725 26.21 -23.80 -33.84
N LEU A 726 24.94 -23.44 -33.58
CA LEU A 726 23.90 -23.38 -34.61
C LEU A 726 24.20 -22.32 -35.68
N ALA A 727 24.89 -21.24 -35.32
CA ALA A 727 25.36 -20.21 -36.24
C ALA A 727 26.65 -20.58 -37.00
N GLY A 728 27.27 -21.72 -36.70
CA GLY A 728 28.48 -22.20 -37.38
C GLY A 728 29.75 -21.42 -37.04
N LEU A 729 29.83 -20.77 -35.87
CA LEU A 729 31.02 -20.05 -35.45
C LEU A 729 32.11 -21.04 -35.00
N GLU A 730 33.25 -21.06 -35.70
CA GLU A 730 34.39 -21.93 -35.36
C GLU A 730 35.19 -21.44 -34.14
N LYS A 731 35.11 -20.14 -33.84
CA LYS A 731 35.85 -19.46 -32.78
C LYS A 731 34.98 -18.42 -32.10
N VAL A 732 34.93 -18.43 -30.77
CA VAL A 732 34.21 -17.42 -29.97
C VAL A 732 35.04 -16.92 -28.78
N ARG A 733 34.78 -15.69 -28.34
CA ARG A 733 35.47 -15.06 -27.21
C ARG A 733 34.53 -14.87 -26.02
N ILE A 734 34.95 -15.32 -24.85
CA ILE A 734 34.19 -15.20 -23.61
C ILE A 734 34.93 -14.23 -22.68
N ILE A 735 34.36 -13.05 -22.47
CA ILE A 735 34.95 -11.97 -21.67
C ILE A 735 34.40 -12.05 -20.24
N HIS A 736 35.21 -12.49 -19.30
CA HIS A 736 34.82 -12.59 -17.88
C HIS A 736 35.57 -11.59 -16.97
N GLY A 737 36.54 -10.86 -17.51
CA GLY A 737 37.36 -9.90 -16.77
C GLY A 737 38.42 -10.55 -15.87
N LYS A 738 39.33 -9.73 -15.32
CA LYS A 738 40.50 -10.22 -14.55
C LYS A 738 40.28 -10.38 -13.04
N GLY A 739 39.19 -9.82 -12.49
CA GLY A 739 38.87 -9.61 -11.06
C GLY A 739 39.47 -10.58 -10.03
N THR A 740 38.64 -11.36 -9.33
CA THR A 740 39.09 -12.36 -8.32
C THR A 740 39.40 -13.72 -8.93
N GLY A 741 39.18 -13.89 -10.24
CA GLY A 741 39.35 -15.17 -10.95
C GLY A 741 38.21 -16.18 -10.77
N ALA A 742 37.19 -15.86 -9.98
CA ALA A 742 36.05 -16.77 -9.73
C ALA A 742 35.26 -17.11 -11.00
N LEU A 743 34.91 -16.11 -11.81
CA LEU A 743 34.22 -16.31 -13.09
C LEU A 743 35.09 -17.10 -14.09
N ARG A 744 36.39 -16.79 -14.16
CA ARG A 744 37.34 -17.52 -15.01
C ARG A 744 37.40 -19.00 -14.64
N LYS A 745 37.42 -19.31 -13.35
CA LYS A 745 37.47 -20.68 -12.85
C LYS A 745 36.17 -21.42 -13.14
N ALA A 746 35.02 -20.85 -12.80
CA ALA A 746 33.71 -21.45 -13.03
C ALA A 746 33.45 -21.74 -14.52
N ILE A 747 33.75 -20.79 -15.40
CA ILE A 747 33.56 -20.96 -16.85
C ILE A 747 34.48 -22.07 -17.39
N ARG A 748 35.74 -22.12 -16.95
CA ARG A 748 36.69 -23.16 -17.41
C ARG A 748 36.38 -24.55 -16.90
N ASP A 749 36.00 -24.65 -15.62
CA ASP A 749 35.60 -25.92 -15.02
C ASP A 749 34.39 -26.48 -15.77
N TRP A 750 33.43 -25.64 -16.14
CA TRP A 750 32.27 -26.03 -16.93
C TRP A 750 32.62 -26.37 -18.40
N LEU A 751 33.46 -25.57 -19.06
CA LEU A 751 33.87 -25.81 -20.45
C LEU A 751 34.67 -27.11 -20.62
N ALA A 752 35.40 -27.55 -19.60
CA ALA A 752 36.15 -28.80 -19.63
C ALA A 752 35.24 -30.03 -19.79
N ASP A 753 34.01 -29.94 -19.27
CA ASP A 753 33.02 -31.02 -19.32
C ASP A 753 32.04 -30.88 -20.52
N TYR A 754 32.12 -29.78 -21.28
CA TYR A 754 31.17 -29.52 -22.37
C TYR A 754 31.53 -30.31 -23.65
N PRO A 755 30.66 -31.21 -24.17
CA PRO A 755 31.02 -32.18 -25.21
C PRO A 755 31.41 -31.60 -26.58
N ARG A 756 31.11 -30.32 -26.84
CA ARG A 756 31.27 -29.66 -28.15
C ARG A 756 32.46 -28.69 -28.20
N VAL A 757 33.25 -28.60 -27.13
CA VAL A 757 34.48 -27.79 -27.09
C VAL A 757 35.65 -28.63 -27.61
N LYS A 758 36.30 -28.14 -28.66
CA LYS A 758 37.49 -28.79 -29.24
C LYS A 758 38.74 -28.50 -28.42
N ARG A 759 38.91 -27.24 -28.02
CA ARG A 759 39.99 -26.73 -27.16
C ARG A 759 39.67 -25.30 -26.71
N PHE A 760 40.21 -24.92 -25.56
CA PHE A 760 40.15 -23.56 -25.05
C PHE A 760 41.48 -23.05 -24.52
N GLN A 761 41.68 -21.74 -24.58
CA GLN A 761 42.90 -21.07 -24.11
C GLN A 761 42.58 -19.67 -23.59
N ASP A 762 43.49 -19.08 -22.81
CA ASP A 762 43.43 -17.63 -22.55
C ASP A 762 43.57 -16.85 -23.86
N GLY A 763 42.91 -15.71 -23.94
CA GLY A 763 43.10 -14.79 -25.06
C GLY A 763 44.53 -14.26 -25.11
N ASP A 764 45.04 -14.05 -26.32
CA ASP A 764 46.37 -13.46 -26.50
C ASP A 764 46.43 -12.02 -25.98
N ARG A 765 47.63 -11.44 -25.92
CA ARG A 765 47.84 -10.07 -25.41
C ARG A 765 47.03 -9.01 -26.18
N GLN A 766 46.70 -9.28 -27.45
CA GLN A 766 45.83 -8.43 -28.30
C GLN A 766 44.33 -8.76 -28.16
N GLU A 767 43.97 -9.90 -27.57
CA GLU A 767 42.58 -10.37 -27.40
C GLU A 767 42.06 -10.19 -25.96
N GLY A 768 42.86 -9.62 -25.04
CA GLY A 768 42.46 -9.29 -23.67
C GLY A 768 43.23 -10.03 -22.56
N GLY A 769 44.16 -10.93 -22.91
CA GLY A 769 44.95 -11.70 -21.95
C GLY A 769 44.09 -12.62 -21.07
N ALA A 770 44.52 -12.83 -19.81
CA ALA A 770 43.85 -13.71 -18.84
C ALA A 770 42.43 -13.27 -18.38
N GLY A 771 41.87 -12.19 -18.94
CA GLY A 771 40.50 -11.74 -18.69
C GLY A 771 39.49 -12.22 -19.74
N VAL A 772 39.96 -12.97 -20.74
CA VAL A 772 39.17 -13.50 -21.85
C VAL A 772 39.58 -14.95 -22.06
N THR A 773 38.61 -15.84 -22.22
CA THR A 773 38.83 -17.22 -22.66
C THR A 773 38.36 -17.34 -24.10
N VAL A 774 39.20 -17.94 -24.95
CA VAL A 774 38.95 -18.12 -26.38
C VAL A 774 38.68 -19.59 -26.65
N GLU A 775 37.50 -19.85 -27.19
CA GLU A 775 36.94 -21.18 -27.42
C GLU A 775 36.96 -21.55 -28.89
N TYR A 776 37.33 -22.79 -29.18
CA TYR A 776 37.24 -23.40 -30.51
C TYR A 776 36.21 -24.52 -30.49
N LEU A 777 35.16 -24.39 -31.31
CA LEU A 777 34.05 -25.34 -31.34
C LEU A 777 34.32 -26.50 -32.31
N GLN A 778 33.87 -27.71 -31.96
CA GLN A 778 34.07 -28.91 -32.78
C GLN A 778 32.88 -29.16 -33.71
N PHE A 779 33.10 -29.09 -35.02
CA PHE A 779 32.10 -29.43 -36.05
C PHE A 779 32.43 -30.77 -36.71
N GLY A 780 31.53 -31.76 -36.60
CA GLY A 780 31.64 -33.09 -37.23
C GLY A 780 31.72 -34.27 -36.24
N CYS A 781 31.16 -35.41 -36.63
CA CYS A 781 31.16 -36.67 -35.85
C CYS A 781 32.58 -37.11 -35.49
N ARG A 782 32.78 -37.58 -34.25
CA ARG A 782 33.94 -38.40 -33.89
C ARG A 782 33.91 -39.65 -34.78
N SER A 783 34.88 -39.77 -35.67
CA SER A 783 35.37 -41.08 -36.09
C SER A 783 36.17 -41.65 -34.93
N ASP A 784 36.00 -42.94 -34.65
CA ASP A 784 36.63 -43.72 -33.56
C ASP A 784 38.08 -43.36 -33.23
#